data_AF-A0A7W1HFL2-F1
#
_entry.id   AF-A0A7W1HFL2-F1
#
_cell.length_a   1.000
_cell.length_b   1.000
_cell.length_c   1.000
_cell.angle_alpha   90.00
_cell.angle_beta   90.00
_cell.angle_gamma   90.00
#
_symmetry.space_group_name_H-M   'P 1'
#
loop_
_entity.id
_entity.type
_entity.pdbx_description
1 polymer ?
#
loop_
_entity_poly.entity_id
_entity_poly.type
_entity_poly.pdbx_seq_one_letter_code
_entity_poly.pdbx_strand_id
1 'polypeptide(L)'
;MDRRTILFAIAAMLTLFGVNTFFDWQHQEKVDQWNKEQLGKNQSRFQQLEAKIQEDTATASDLPLVSFYADQDATTLLSEGIRSDDAIFTTSWSSESPSTVYIPSKDTAQPAEKFNLTIDGKKTGELLIYKQKDKEPLTLGSLPDIGTEEVQIVTFANTAQKSPPEIYLADYTNNILSLSQEKLDLLKQKIDPKHEVKATLTRNGIALVKSGQNYLPVGIYYGAKKHFVPFEDLAPVEASLNPNKKTSQEYYVLENEYQQLVFSNVGGALVEINLPFKTKNDLKSVVRPIEFDKNIHEDHPYNDHFPAHPYFTAGDKPQGPYLEHPEGSVGGYYPLLRRDLIETGDWKSVNVNPRYYALNLVSESPETAEALYTVKHFDATTLVLESKQKKRTITKTFRLNEAGAPYTFDAIIKVEGDKRGLWITSGIPEVELFSGSPEPILKYRVTRNQKPYVEVIALPKESTTNSSIHPDWLGNSNGFFGIIMDPLEDVSNGFLASYVPGQTVPSRLVEIDQSYNRFQAETFPGYQLMLPFKDSQKVMNLRVFAGPFSSEILRTVDNAFSDASTGYTPDYIAIQTYHGYFSFISEPFAKILFVLMSFFHSITGSWALSIVLLTVALRIMMYPLNAWSTKSMLGMQQVGPEIAAIQERNKKDPKKAQLEIMQLYKEKGVNPLTGCIPMLIQIPFLVGMFDLLKTTFELRGASFIPGWIDNLTAPDVLFSWKTPIFFIGNEFHLLPFLLGGVMFLQQRMSAPKIDVNKMTDQQRQQKAMTAFMPVIFTIMFYHFPSGLNIYWLSSMLLGMLQQWWMQKQQANAPVKPSVIIMPKGKK
;
A
#
# COMPACT_ATOMS: atom_id res chain seq x y z
N MET A 1 47.69 -6.54 -22.66
CA MET A 1 47.95 -6.00 -21.31
C MET A 1 49.43 -5.94 -21.03
N ASP A 2 49.93 -4.72 -20.87
CA ASP A 2 51.28 -4.39 -20.41
C ASP A 2 51.36 -4.65 -18.89
N ARG A 3 52.57 -4.83 -18.33
CA ARG A 3 52.81 -5.05 -16.88
C ARG A 3 52.16 -3.96 -16.04
N ARG A 4 52.13 -2.73 -16.54
CA ARG A 4 51.45 -1.58 -15.92
C ARG A 4 49.92 -1.72 -15.89
N THR A 5 49.32 -2.30 -16.93
CA THR A 5 47.87 -2.57 -16.98
C THR A 5 47.48 -3.72 -16.07
N ILE A 6 48.35 -4.74 -15.93
CA ILE A 6 48.14 -5.84 -14.97
C ILE A 6 48.27 -5.33 -13.54
N LEU A 7 49.29 -4.52 -13.24
CA LEU A 7 49.43 -3.85 -11.95
C LEU A 7 48.25 -2.92 -11.64
N PHE A 8 47.76 -2.17 -12.63
CA PHE A 8 46.57 -1.33 -12.46
C PHE A 8 45.30 -2.17 -12.23
N ALA A 9 45.10 -3.27 -12.97
CA ALA A 9 43.94 -4.14 -12.80
C ALA A 9 43.99 -4.89 -11.46
N ILE A 10 45.17 -5.34 -11.02
CA ILE A 10 45.38 -5.97 -9.71
C ILE A 10 45.19 -4.93 -8.60
N ALA A 11 45.76 -3.74 -8.74
CA ALA A 11 45.57 -2.65 -7.77
C ALA A 11 44.09 -2.24 -7.69
N ALA A 12 43.40 -2.11 -8.83
CA ALA A 12 41.97 -1.82 -8.88
C ALA A 12 41.13 -2.96 -8.29
N MET A 13 41.46 -4.23 -8.54
CA MET A 13 40.78 -5.36 -7.90
C MET A 13 41.04 -5.40 -6.39
N LEU A 14 42.27 -5.17 -5.93
CA LEU A 14 42.60 -5.11 -4.51
C LEU A 14 41.96 -3.90 -3.83
N THR A 15 41.81 -2.78 -4.54
CA THR A 15 41.13 -1.59 -4.03
C THR A 15 39.63 -1.83 -3.98
N LEU A 16 39.02 -2.42 -5.02
CA LEU A 16 37.60 -2.79 -5.01
C LEU A 16 37.29 -3.87 -3.96
N PHE A 17 38.17 -4.85 -3.80
CA PHE A 17 38.06 -5.87 -2.75
C PHE A 17 38.24 -5.25 -1.37
N GLY A 18 39.24 -4.37 -1.19
CA GLY A 18 39.47 -3.61 0.04
C GLY A 18 38.31 -2.69 0.40
N VAL A 19 37.71 -2.03 -0.58
CA VAL A 19 36.52 -1.19 -0.43
C VAL A 19 35.30 -2.05 -0.11
N ASN A 20 35.09 -3.18 -0.79
CA ASN A 20 34.00 -4.10 -0.50
C ASN A 20 34.13 -4.68 0.92
N THR A 21 35.31 -5.18 1.29
CA THR A 21 35.58 -5.67 2.65
C THR A 21 35.49 -4.58 3.71
N PHE A 22 35.88 -3.35 3.40
CA PHE A 22 35.69 -2.20 4.30
C PHE A 22 34.21 -1.86 4.47
N PHE A 23 33.42 -1.85 3.39
CA PHE A 23 31.98 -1.62 3.45
C PHE A 23 31.25 -2.78 4.13
N ASP A 24 31.65 -4.02 3.89
CA ASP A 24 31.13 -5.21 4.57
C ASP A 24 31.48 -5.15 6.06
N TRP A 25 32.70 -4.75 6.42
CA TRP A 25 33.12 -4.57 7.80
C TRP A 25 32.35 -3.43 8.49
N GLN A 26 32.22 -2.27 7.84
CA GLN A 26 31.40 -1.16 8.31
C GLN A 26 29.92 -1.52 8.41
N HIS A 27 29.41 -2.34 7.49
CA HIS A 27 28.05 -2.82 7.51
C HIS A 27 27.84 -3.79 8.67
N GLN A 28 28.74 -4.75 8.88
CA GLN A 28 28.72 -5.66 10.02
C GLN A 28 28.85 -4.90 11.35
N GLU A 29 29.74 -3.93 11.45
CA GLU A 29 29.88 -3.10 12.66
C GLU A 29 28.61 -2.28 12.93
N LYS A 30 27.99 -1.70 11.90
CA LYS A 30 26.70 -1.01 12.02
C LYS A 30 25.56 -1.95 12.36
N VAL A 31 25.53 -3.16 11.80
CA VAL A 31 24.54 -4.20 12.09
C VAL A 31 24.70 -4.68 13.53
N ASP A 32 25.94 -4.88 14.01
CA ASP A 32 26.23 -5.25 15.39
C ASP A 32 25.88 -4.13 16.38
N GLN A 33 26.19 -2.87 16.04
CA GLN A 33 25.77 -1.71 16.82
C GLN A 33 24.25 -1.60 16.86
N TRP A 34 23.59 -1.72 15.71
CA TRP A 34 22.13 -1.72 15.62
C TRP A 34 21.52 -2.87 16.42
N ASN A 35 22.05 -4.09 16.32
CA ASN A 35 21.60 -5.25 17.09
C ASN A 35 21.78 -5.03 18.60
N LYS A 36 22.90 -4.45 19.04
CA LYS A 36 23.14 -4.08 20.45
C LYS A 36 22.17 -2.99 20.91
N GLU A 37 21.90 -1.98 20.09
CA GLU A 37 20.92 -0.94 20.37
C GLU A 37 19.51 -1.52 20.46
N GLN A 38 19.12 -2.41 19.55
CA GLN A 38 17.82 -3.10 19.58
C GLN A 38 17.70 -3.99 20.81
N LEU A 39 18.76 -4.72 21.17
CA LEU A 39 18.79 -5.54 22.38
C LEU A 39 18.61 -4.67 23.63
N GLY A 40 19.32 -3.54 23.72
CA GLY A 40 19.17 -2.58 24.81
C GLY A 40 17.78 -1.94 24.88
N LYS A 41 17.21 -1.56 23.72
CA LYS A 41 15.82 -1.07 23.63
C LYS A 41 14.81 -2.12 24.07
N ASN A 42 14.99 -3.37 23.66
CA ASN A 42 14.12 -4.48 24.05
C ASN A 42 14.24 -4.79 25.55
N GLN A 43 15.45 -4.74 26.13
CA GLN A 43 15.66 -4.87 27.57
C GLN A 43 14.97 -3.74 28.36
N SER A 44 15.10 -2.50 27.90
CA SER A 44 14.43 -1.36 28.54
C SER A 44 12.91 -1.48 28.44
N ARG A 45 12.37 -1.85 27.28
CA ARG A 45 10.93 -2.12 27.09
C ARG A 45 10.44 -3.28 27.95
N PHE A 46 11.24 -4.34 28.08
CA PHE A 46 10.93 -5.48 28.94
C PHE A 46 10.82 -5.02 30.40
N GLN A 47 11.79 -4.26 30.90
CA GLN A 47 11.77 -3.73 32.27
C GLN A 47 10.60 -2.77 32.52
N GLN A 48 10.32 -1.89 31.55
CA GLN A 48 9.17 -0.96 31.64
C GLN A 48 7.85 -1.72 31.67
N LEU A 49 7.69 -2.72 30.80
CA LEU A 49 6.47 -3.52 30.76
C LEU A 49 6.32 -4.42 31.99
N GLU A 50 7.41 -4.99 32.50
CA GLU A 50 7.41 -5.78 33.74
C GLU A 50 7.01 -4.92 34.95
N ALA A 51 7.56 -3.71 35.07
CA ALA A 51 7.17 -2.75 36.11
C ALA A 51 5.70 -2.33 35.96
N LYS A 52 5.26 -2.04 34.74
CA LYS A 52 3.87 -1.70 34.43
C LYS A 52 2.90 -2.81 34.87
N ILE A 53 3.21 -4.07 34.53
CA ILE A 53 2.39 -5.21 34.93
C ILE A 53 2.32 -5.32 36.45
N GLN A 54 3.42 -5.08 37.17
CA GLN A 54 3.41 -5.14 38.64
C GLN A 54 2.65 -3.99 39.29
N GLU A 55 2.68 -2.79 38.71
CA GLU A 55 2.04 -1.59 39.27
C GLU A 55 0.54 -1.51 38.93
N ASP A 56 0.17 -1.83 37.69
CA ASP A 56 -1.17 -1.58 37.14
C ASP A 56 -2.09 -2.80 37.18
N THR A 57 -1.57 -4.01 37.46
CA THR A 57 -2.44 -5.18 37.66
C THR A 57 -3.20 -5.03 38.97
N ALA A 58 -4.53 -5.05 38.91
CA ALA A 58 -5.38 -4.92 40.07
C ALA A 58 -5.17 -6.10 41.05
N THR A 59 -5.28 -5.83 42.35
CA THR A 59 -5.29 -6.89 43.36
C THR A 59 -6.71 -7.39 43.60
N ALA A 60 -6.86 -8.59 44.17
CA ALA A 60 -8.18 -9.15 44.48
C ALA A 60 -9.02 -8.23 45.40
N SER A 61 -8.39 -7.38 46.22
CA SER A 61 -9.08 -6.40 47.06
C SER A 61 -9.60 -5.17 46.31
N ASP A 62 -9.04 -4.87 45.13
CA ASP A 62 -9.47 -3.73 44.31
C ASP A 62 -10.67 -4.06 43.42
N LEU A 63 -10.92 -5.35 43.20
CA LEU A 63 -11.96 -5.86 42.32
C LEU A 63 -13.23 -6.19 43.11
N PRO A 64 -14.43 -6.06 42.50
CA PRO A 64 -15.69 -6.39 43.16
C PRO A 64 -15.95 -7.91 43.17
N LEU A 65 -15.00 -8.67 43.69
CA LEU A 65 -15.06 -10.12 43.80
C LEU A 65 -16.05 -10.54 44.89
N VAL A 66 -16.90 -11.52 44.56
CA VAL A 66 -17.84 -12.13 45.50
C VAL A 66 -17.83 -13.64 45.38
N SER A 67 -17.88 -14.31 46.52
CA SER A 67 -18.10 -15.75 46.59
C SER A 67 -19.60 -16.03 46.71
N PHE A 68 -20.13 -16.98 45.94
CA PHE A 68 -21.55 -17.33 45.97
C PHE A 68 -21.76 -18.84 46.18
N TYR A 69 -22.92 -19.18 46.76
CA TYR A 69 -23.19 -20.48 47.38
C TYR A 69 -24.48 -21.09 46.82
N ALA A 70 -24.57 -22.42 46.90
CA ALA A 70 -25.73 -23.18 46.44
C ALA A 70 -26.93 -23.06 47.40
N ASP A 71 -26.64 -22.80 48.68
CA ASP A 71 -27.60 -22.77 49.77
C ASP A 71 -27.60 -21.43 50.50
N GLN A 72 -28.75 -21.11 51.10
CA GLN A 72 -28.97 -19.86 51.83
C GLN A 72 -28.12 -19.76 53.10
N ASP A 73 -27.68 -20.90 53.65
CA ASP A 73 -26.84 -20.99 54.84
C ASP A 73 -25.33 -20.80 54.52
N ALA A 74 -24.98 -20.55 53.25
CA ALA A 74 -23.62 -20.34 52.75
C ALA A 74 -22.63 -21.48 53.10
N THR A 75 -23.12 -22.72 53.10
CA THR A 75 -22.33 -23.91 53.46
C THR A 75 -21.61 -24.54 52.26
N THR A 76 -22.20 -24.44 51.06
CA THR A 76 -21.71 -25.07 49.82
C THR A 76 -21.25 -23.99 48.84
N LEU A 77 -19.96 -23.66 48.87
CA LEU A 77 -19.34 -22.71 47.94
C LEU A 77 -19.39 -23.26 46.51
N LEU A 78 -19.94 -22.48 45.57
CA LEU A 78 -20.02 -22.87 44.17
C LEU A 78 -18.83 -22.35 43.36
N SER A 79 -18.64 -21.04 43.36
CA SER A 79 -17.55 -20.35 42.68
C SER A 79 -17.49 -18.89 43.14
N GLU A 80 -16.65 -18.13 42.47
CA GLU A 80 -16.52 -16.69 42.62
C GLU A 80 -16.97 -16.00 41.34
N GLY A 81 -17.32 -14.72 41.47
CA GLY A 81 -17.75 -13.89 40.36
C GLY A 81 -17.46 -12.42 40.61
N ILE A 82 -17.70 -11.60 39.59
CA ILE A 82 -17.69 -10.15 39.66
C ILE A 82 -19.10 -9.68 39.97
N ARG A 83 -19.28 -8.96 41.08
CA ARG A 83 -20.53 -8.26 41.38
C ARG A 83 -20.54 -6.89 40.72
N SER A 84 -21.59 -6.59 39.96
CA SER A 84 -21.91 -5.24 39.50
C SER A 84 -23.36 -4.95 39.88
N ASP A 85 -23.55 -4.10 40.89
CA ASP A 85 -24.85 -3.79 41.50
C ASP A 85 -25.66 -5.05 41.90
N ASP A 86 -26.78 -5.28 41.21
CA ASP A 86 -27.75 -6.36 41.42
C ASP A 86 -27.45 -7.61 40.55
N ALA A 87 -26.26 -7.68 39.93
CA ALA A 87 -25.85 -8.78 39.05
C ALA A 87 -24.48 -9.38 39.41
N ILE A 88 -24.33 -10.68 39.13
CA ILE A 88 -23.09 -11.44 39.29
C ILE A 88 -22.67 -11.99 37.92
N PHE A 89 -21.44 -11.71 37.53
CA PHE A 89 -20.81 -12.19 36.30
C PHE A 89 -19.77 -13.24 36.64
N THR A 90 -19.85 -14.39 36.00
CA THR A 90 -18.89 -15.48 36.20
C THR A 90 -18.86 -16.37 34.97
N THR A 91 -17.88 -17.27 34.90
CA THR A 91 -17.78 -18.28 33.83
C THR A 91 -18.25 -19.62 34.38
N SER A 92 -19.02 -20.39 33.62
CA SER A 92 -19.56 -21.67 34.08
C SER A 92 -18.46 -22.64 34.51
N TRP A 93 -18.65 -23.20 35.70
CA TRP A 93 -17.70 -24.07 36.38
C TRP A 93 -18.09 -25.56 36.28
N SER A 94 -19.32 -25.86 35.87
CA SER A 94 -19.87 -27.21 35.70
C SER A 94 -20.77 -27.30 34.46
N SER A 95 -21.11 -28.52 34.05
CA SER A 95 -22.06 -28.78 32.95
C SER A 95 -23.51 -28.44 33.31
N GLU A 96 -23.82 -28.32 34.60
CA GLU A 96 -25.12 -27.91 35.11
C GLU A 96 -24.93 -26.72 36.05
N SER A 97 -25.52 -25.58 35.71
CA SER A 97 -25.51 -24.35 36.50
C SER A 97 -26.79 -24.27 37.35
N PRO A 98 -26.72 -24.00 38.66
CA PRO A 98 -27.91 -23.89 39.48
C PRO A 98 -28.78 -22.70 39.04
N SER A 99 -30.10 -22.85 39.11
CA SER A 99 -31.04 -21.77 38.75
C SER A 99 -31.05 -20.60 39.73
N THR A 100 -30.46 -20.79 40.92
CA THR A 100 -30.39 -19.79 41.99
C THR A 100 -29.08 -19.94 42.75
N VAL A 101 -28.47 -18.80 43.09
CA VAL A 101 -27.30 -18.71 43.97
C VAL A 101 -27.51 -17.69 45.09
N TYR A 102 -26.75 -17.84 46.17
CA TYR A 102 -26.86 -16.99 47.35
C TYR A 102 -25.52 -16.32 47.68
N ILE A 103 -25.55 -15.04 48.05
CA ILE A 103 -24.41 -14.32 48.62
C ILE A 103 -24.70 -14.04 50.10
N PRO A 104 -23.81 -14.40 51.04
CA PRO A 104 -24.00 -14.09 52.45
C PRO A 104 -24.06 -12.57 52.67
N SER A 105 -25.06 -12.10 53.42
CA SER A 105 -25.19 -10.70 53.76
C SER A 105 -24.01 -10.23 54.63
N LYS A 106 -23.60 -8.97 54.47
CA LYS A 106 -22.61 -8.34 55.35
C LYS A 106 -23.11 -8.16 56.79
N ASP A 107 -24.43 -8.21 56.99
CA ASP A 107 -25.08 -8.20 58.30
C ASP A 107 -25.62 -9.60 58.62
N THR A 108 -25.08 -10.24 59.65
CA THR A 108 -25.47 -11.60 60.07
C THR A 108 -26.92 -11.70 60.55
N ALA A 109 -27.62 -10.58 60.76
CA ALA A 109 -29.05 -10.52 61.07
C ALA A 109 -29.96 -10.58 59.82
N GLN A 110 -29.42 -10.46 58.61
CA GLN A 110 -30.18 -10.48 57.36
C GLN A 110 -29.97 -11.78 56.58
N PRO A 111 -31.02 -12.31 55.91
CA PRO A 111 -30.89 -13.50 55.08
C PRO A 111 -29.96 -13.25 53.88
N ALA A 112 -29.30 -14.30 53.40
CA ALA A 112 -28.44 -14.24 52.22
C ALA A 112 -29.19 -13.68 51.00
N GLU A 113 -28.50 -12.83 50.24
CA GLU A 113 -29.02 -12.22 49.01
C GLU A 113 -29.21 -13.30 47.94
N LYS A 114 -30.43 -13.42 47.42
CA LYS A 114 -30.79 -14.42 46.40
C LYS A 114 -30.64 -13.83 44.99
N PHE A 115 -29.93 -14.54 44.12
CA PHE A 115 -29.79 -14.20 42.70
C PHE A 115 -30.28 -15.37 41.83
N ASN A 116 -31.05 -15.07 40.79
CA ASN A 116 -31.57 -16.06 39.85
C ASN A 116 -30.78 -16.04 38.55
N LEU A 117 -30.60 -17.21 37.94
CA LEU A 117 -29.91 -17.34 36.66
C LEU A 117 -30.72 -16.67 35.54
N THR A 118 -30.11 -15.68 34.88
CA THR A 118 -30.74 -14.95 33.76
C THR A 118 -30.11 -15.31 32.42
N ILE A 119 -28.78 -15.51 32.39
CA ILE A 119 -28.05 -15.97 31.20
C ILE A 119 -27.36 -17.28 31.55
N ASP A 120 -27.76 -18.35 30.88
CA ASP A 120 -27.24 -19.70 31.08
C ASP A 120 -26.25 -20.07 29.96
N GLY A 121 -24.96 -20.05 30.30
CA GLY A 121 -23.89 -20.63 29.51
C GLY A 121 -23.98 -22.15 29.55
N LYS A 122 -24.51 -22.75 28.49
CA LYS A 122 -24.82 -24.18 28.38
C LYS A 122 -23.60 -25.10 28.41
N LYS A 123 -22.39 -24.55 28.24
CA LYS A 123 -21.12 -25.30 28.29
C LYS A 123 -20.18 -24.72 29.33
N THR A 124 -19.31 -25.55 29.90
CA THR A 124 -18.25 -25.14 30.82
C THR A 124 -17.37 -24.03 30.21
N GLY A 125 -17.13 -22.96 30.97
CA GLY A 125 -16.41 -21.76 30.56
C GLY A 125 -17.25 -20.69 29.87
N GLU A 126 -18.53 -20.91 29.57
CA GLU A 126 -19.42 -19.88 29.01
C GLU A 126 -19.89 -18.88 30.08
N LEU A 127 -20.33 -17.70 29.64
CA LEU A 127 -20.80 -16.64 30.53
C LEU A 127 -22.07 -17.07 31.29
N LEU A 128 -22.06 -16.88 32.60
CA LEU A 128 -23.25 -16.94 33.45
C LEU A 128 -23.51 -15.57 34.07
N ILE A 129 -24.77 -15.13 34.00
CA ILE A 129 -25.23 -13.93 34.71
C ILE A 129 -26.37 -14.30 35.64
N TYR A 130 -26.19 -13.99 36.92
CA TYR A 130 -27.24 -14.08 37.94
C TYR A 130 -27.71 -12.69 38.34
N LYS A 131 -29.03 -12.46 38.38
CA LYS A 131 -29.63 -11.17 38.78
C LYS A 131 -30.52 -11.31 40.00
N GLN A 132 -30.57 -10.27 40.83
CA GLN A 132 -31.54 -10.15 41.92
C GLN A 132 -32.92 -9.67 41.42
N LYS A 133 -32.93 -8.83 40.36
CA LYS A 133 -34.15 -8.30 39.73
C LYS A 133 -34.10 -8.55 38.22
N ASP A 134 -35.08 -9.27 37.68
CA ASP A 134 -35.07 -9.70 36.26
C ASP A 134 -35.18 -8.56 35.24
N LYS A 135 -35.65 -7.36 35.64
CA LYS A 135 -35.99 -6.26 34.73
C LYS A 135 -35.07 -5.04 34.77
N GLU A 136 -34.06 -5.00 35.64
CA GLU A 136 -33.12 -3.87 35.70
C GLU A 136 -31.99 -4.04 34.66
N PRO A 137 -31.58 -2.94 34.00
CA PRO A 137 -30.48 -2.96 33.05
C PRO A 137 -29.15 -3.27 33.75
N LEU A 138 -28.23 -3.90 33.03
CA LEU A 138 -26.92 -4.23 33.57
C LEU A 138 -26.02 -2.99 33.64
N THR A 139 -25.38 -2.78 34.78
CA THR A 139 -24.32 -1.77 34.91
C THR A 139 -23.01 -2.34 34.36
N LEU A 140 -22.71 -2.00 33.11
CA LEU A 140 -21.49 -2.39 32.41
C LEU A 140 -20.55 -1.20 32.19
N GLY A 141 -19.27 -1.51 32.05
CA GLY A 141 -18.29 -0.56 31.52
C GLY A 141 -18.48 -0.42 30.01
N SER A 142 -17.94 0.65 29.44
CA SER A 142 -17.90 0.85 27.99
C SER A 142 -16.44 0.85 27.55
N LEU A 143 -16.12 0.07 26.52
CA LEU A 143 -14.82 0.14 25.87
C LEU A 143 -14.89 1.17 24.74
N PRO A 144 -13.82 1.93 24.49
CA PRO A 144 -13.82 2.85 23.37
C PRO A 144 -13.68 2.09 22.05
N ASP A 145 -14.42 2.50 21.01
CA ASP A 145 -14.30 1.94 19.65
C ASP A 145 -12.90 2.13 19.06
N ILE A 146 -12.21 3.19 19.50
CA ILE A 146 -10.91 3.65 19.05
C ILE A 146 -10.06 4.08 20.25
N GLY A 147 -8.77 3.78 20.21
CA GLY A 147 -7.82 4.14 21.27
C GLY A 147 -7.37 2.91 22.07
N THR A 148 -6.57 3.13 23.10
CA THR A 148 -6.09 2.07 23.99
C THR A 148 -6.66 2.26 25.38
N GLU A 149 -7.35 1.25 25.89
CA GLU A 149 -7.90 1.21 27.24
C GLU A 149 -7.28 0.03 28.00
N GLU A 150 -6.98 0.24 29.28
CA GLU A 150 -6.45 -0.82 30.14
C GLU A 150 -7.58 -1.66 30.73
N VAL A 151 -7.41 -2.98 30.65
CA VAL A 151 -8.43 -3.95 31.03
C VAL A 151 -7.82 -5.01 31.94
N GLN A 152 -8.53 -5.35 33.01
CA GLN A 152 -8.18 -6.44 33.91
C GLN A 152 -8.99 -7.68 33.53
N ILE A 153 -8.33 -8.80 33.21
CA ILE A 153 -8.98 -10.09 32.99
C ILE A 153 -8.93 -10.90 34.27
N VAL A 154 -10.10 -11.30 34.76
CA VAL A 154 -10.24 -12.13 35.96
C VAL A 154 -10.72 -13.50 35.55
N THR A 155 -9.96 -14.55 35.90
CA THR A 155 -10.38 -15.93 35.66
C THR A 155 -10.78 -16.62 36.94
N PHE A 156 -11.79 -17.49 36.84
CA PHE A 156 -12.33 -18.22 37.98
C PHE A 156 -11.93 -19.69 37.90
N ALA A 157 -11.57 -20.28 39.04
CA ALA A 157 -11.25 -21.69 39.11
C ALA A 157 -12.53 -22.55 39.07
N ASN A 158 -12.42 -23.73 38.46
CA ASN A 158 -13.45 -24.76 38.62
C ASN A 158 -13.46 -25.23 40.09
N THR A 159 -14.64 -25.51 40.64
CA THR A 159 -14.89 -25.94 42.03
C THR A 159 -14.01 -27.12 42.47
N ALA A 160 -13.56 -27.95 41.52
CA ALA A 160 -12.64 -29.07 41.78
C ALA A 160 -11.19 -28.67 42.14
N GLN A 161 -10.74 -27.45 41.82
CA GLN A 161 -9.32 -27.04 41.92
C GLN A 161 -9.00 -26.08 43.07
N LYS A 162 -9.99 -25.56 43.82
CA LYS A 162 -9.82 -24.64 44.99
C LYS A 162 -8.67 -23.63 44.82
N SER A 163 -8.55 -23.02 43.65
CA SER A 163 -7.50 -22.04 43.36
C SER A 163 -8.10 -20.64 43.39
N PRO A 164 -7.40 -19.63 43.93
CA PRO A 164 -7.87 -18.24 43.92
C PRO A 164 -8.00 -17.72 42.48
N PRO A 165 -8.76 -16.62 42.26
CA PRO A 165 -8.93 -16.04 40.94
C PRO A 165 -7.61 -15.42 40.48
N GLU A 166 -7.25 -15.68 39.22
CA GLU A 166 -6.04 -15.13 38.61
C GLU A 166 -6.42 -13.86 37.82
N ILE A 167 -5.65 -12.79 38.04
CA ILE A 167 -5.87 -11.47 37.46
C ILE A 167 -4.73 -11.15 36.49
N TYR A 168 -5.09 -10.73 35.29
CA TYR A 168 -4.14 -10.40 34.23
C TYR A 168 -4.41 -9.00 33.69
N LEU A 169 -3.35 -8.21 33.51
CA LEU A 169 -3.41 -6.95 32.79
C LEU A 169 -3.43 -7.19 31.27
N ALA A 170 -4.31 -6.47 30.58
CA ALA A 170 -4.39 -6.44 29.13
C ALA A 170 -4.61 -5.02 28.61
N ASP A 171 -4.17 -4.77 27.39
CA ASP A 171 -4.50 -3.57 26.64
C ASP A 171 -5.57 -3.91 25.61
N TYR A 172 -6.71 -3.22 25.65
CA TYR A 172 -7.71 -3.22 24.60
C TYR A 172 -7.41 -2.09 23.62
N THR A 173 -7.10 -2.39 22.37
CA THR A 173 -6.80 -1.38 21.35
C THR A 173 -7.48 -1.72 20.04
N ASN A 174 -8.26 -0.78 19.50
CA ASN A 174 -8.97 -0.92 18.23
C ASN A 174 -9.59 -2.32 18.13
N ASN A 175 -10.48 -2.64 19.06
CA ASN A 175 -11.21 -3.90 19.07
C ASN A 175 -10.40 -5.17 19.41
N ILE A 176 -9.07 -5.11 19.50
CA ILE A 176 -8.21 -6.25 19.84
C ILE A 176 -7.77 -6.16 21.30
N LEU A 177 -7.97 -7.22 22.07
CA LEU A 177 -7.46 -7.33 23.43
C LEU A 177 -6.14 -8.11 23.43
N SER A 178 -5.11 -7.53 24.03
CA SER A 178 -3.75 -8.10 24.04
C SER A 178 -3.22 -8.21 25.47
N LEU A 179 -2.92 -9.44 25.90
CA LEU A 179 -2.39 -9.72 27.23
C LEU A 179 -0.98 -9.14 27.40
N SER A 180 -0.78 -8.33 28.42
CA SER A 180 0.52 -7.70 28.71
C SER A 180 1.59 -8.74 29.03
N GLN A 181 1.19 -9.86 29.67
CA GLN A 181 2.08 -10.98 29.96
C GLN A 181 2.60 -11.68 28.70
N GLU A 182 1.78 -11.81 27.65
CA GLU A 182 2.23 -12.38 26.37
C GLU A 182 3.23 -11.45 25.67
N LYS A 183 2.95 -10.14 25.67
CA LYS A 183 3.89 -9.13 25.15
C LYS A 183 5.24 -9.21 25.87
N LEU A 184 5.21 -9.43 27.19
CA LEU A 184 6.41 -9.58 28.01
C LEU A 184 7.21 -10.84 27.64
N ASP A 185 6.55 -11.99 27.47
CA ASP A 185 7.20 -13.24 27.07
C ASP A 185 7.78 -13.15 25.64
N LEU A 186 7.08 -12.50 24.71
CA LEU A 186 7.59 -12.24 23.35
C LEU A 186 8.81 -11.31 23.36
N LEU A 187 8.80 -10.26 24.21
CA LEU A 187 9.97 -9.41 24.40
C LEU A 187 11.14 -10.20 24.99
N LYS A 188 10.87 -11.10 25.93
CA LYS A 188 11.88 -11.97 26.52
C LYS A 188 12.47 -12.94 25.51
N GLN A 189 11.66 -13.49 24.60
CA GLN A 189 12.13 -14.31 23.49
C GLN A 189 13.01 -13.52 22.49
N LYS A 190 12.71 -12.23 22.27
CA LYS A 190 13.56 -11.35 21.46
C LYS A 190 14.90 -11.03 22.13
N ILE A 191 14.98 -11.08 23.46
CA ILE A 191 16.21 -10.87 24.24
C ILE A 191 17.01 -12.17 24.35
N ASP A 192 16.33 -13.29 24.62
CA ASP A 192 16.88 -14.63 24.70
C ASP A 192 16.08 -15.58 23.78
N PRO A 193 16.60 -15.88 22.56
CA PRO A 193 15.93 -16.75 21.61
C PRO A 193 15.67 -18.18 22.11
N LYS A 194 16.33 -18.61 23.20
CA LYS A 194 16.11 -19.92 23.82
C LYS A 194 14.97 -19.93 24.84
N HIS A 195 14.37 -18.77 25.11
CA HIS A 195 13.26 -18.66 26.03
C HIS A 195 12.01 -19.35 25.43
N GLU A 196 11.56 -20.41 26.09
CA GLU A 196 10.27 -21.03 25.78
C GLU A 196 9.14 -20.16 26.35
N VAL A 197 8.22 -19.75 25.47
CA VAL A 197 7.01 -19.02 25.85
C VAL A 197 6.19 -19.91 26.76
N LYS A 198 5.90 -19.45 27.99
CA LYS A 198 5.05 -20.21 28.92
C LYS A 198 3.61 -20.23 28.40
N ALA A 199 2.90 -21.31 28.68
CA ALA A 199 1.52 -21.50 28.25
C ALA A 199 0.65 -20.28 28.62
N THR A 200 0.05 -19.69 27.59
CA THR A 200 -0.85 -18.53 27.64
C THR A 200 -2.06 -18.79 28.55
N LEU A 201 -2.75 -17.72 29.00
CA LEU A 201 -4.06 -17.79 29.63
C LEU A 201 -5.02 -18.68 28.82
N THR A 202 -5.25 -19.91 29.27
CA THR A 202 -6.13 -20.88 28.58
C THR A 202 -7.56 -20.85 29.12
N ARG A 203 -7.75 -20.29 30.32
CA ARG A 203 -9.04 -20.17 30.97
C ARG A 203 -9.82 -18.98 30.44
N ASN A 204 -11.15 -19.12 30.43
CA ASN A 204 -12.02 -17.99 30.13
C ASN A 204 -12.05 -17.05 31.34
N GLY A 205 -12.13 -15.76 31.08
CA GLY A 205 -12.15 -14.72 32.11
C GLY A 205 -13.12 -13.60 31.80
N ILE A 206 -13.50 -12.87 32.83
CA ILE A 206 -14.31 -11.67 32.72
C ILE A 206 -13.37 -10.46 32.67
N ALA A 207 -13.56 -9.63 31.64
CA ALA A 207 -12.80 -8.41 31.45
C ALA A 207 -13.47 -7.25 32.19
N LEU A 208 -12.64 -6.44 32.87
CA LEU A 208 -13.06 -5.30 33.67
C LEU A 208 -12.31 -4.04 33.26
N VAL A 209 -13.02 -2.93 33.13
CA VAL A 209 -12.43 -1.60 32.93
C VAL A 209 -12.58 -0.77 34.21
N LYS A 210 -11.60 0.07 34.49
CA LYS A 210 -11.64 0.98 35.64
C LYS A 210 -12.49 2.20 35.30
N SER A 211 -13.56 2.44 36.05
CA SER A 211 -14.44 3.61 35.89
C SER A 211 -14.57 4.35 37.21
N GLY A 212 -13.78 5.40 37.40
CA GLY A 212 -13.69 6.13 38.67
C GLY A 212 -12.93 5.31 39.72
N GLN A 213 -13.57 5.01 40.85
CA GLN A 213 -13.01 4.14 41.90
C GLN A 213 -13.44 2.67 41.78
N ASN A 214 -14.30 2.33 40.82
CA ASN A 214 -14.86 0.99 40.68
C ASN A 214 -14.38 0.32 39.39
N TYR A 215 -14.42 -1.01 39.36
CA TYR A 215 -14.21 -1.81 38.15
C TYR A 215 -15.55 -2.30 37.62
N LEU A 216 -15.79 -2.10 36.32
CA LEU A 216 -17.03 -2.49 35.67
C LEU A 216 -16.80 -3.58 34.61
N PRO A 217 -17.69 -4.59 34.52
CA PRO A 217 -17.63 -5.64 33.51
C PRO A 217 -17.80 -5.08 32.10
N VAL A 218 -16.92 -5.48 31.16
CA VAL A 218 -16.96 -5.02 29.75
C VAL A 218 -17.07 -6.15 28.73
N GLY A 219 -16.68 -7.38 29.09
CA GLY A 219 -16.81 -8.52 28.17
C GLY A 219 -16.23 -9.81 28.74
N ILE A 220 -16.18 -10.83 27.89
CA ILE A 220 -15.60 -12.14 28.17
C ILE A 220 -14.36 -12.37 27.30
N TYR A 221 -13.27 -12.80 27.92
CA TYR A 221 -12.07 -13.26 27.24
C TYR A 221 -12.06 -14.79 27.21
N TYR A 222 -12.08 -15.38 26.02
CA TYR A 222 -11.98 -16.82 25.80
C TYR A 222 -10.51 -17.24 25.68
N GLY A 223 -9.89 -17.67 26.79
CA GLY A 223 -8.45 -17.96 26.84
C GLY A 223 -7.98 -19.01 25.83
N ALA A 224 -8.72 -20.12 25.68
CA ALA A 224 -8.38 -21.17 24.71
C ALA A 224 -8.40 -20.68 23.24
N LYS A 225 -9.24 -19.68 22.93
CA LYS A 225 -9.36 -19.09 21.58
C LYS A 225 -8.59 -17.78 21.44
N LYS A 226 -8.00 -17.26 22.53
CA LYS A 226 -7.43 -15.91 22.64
C LYS A 226 -8.36 -14.81 22.10
N HIS A 227 -9.65 -14.97 22.29
CA HIS A 227 -10.66 -14.13 21.66
C HIS A 227 -11.44 -13.35 22.70
N PHE A 228 -11.55 -12.04 22.53
CA PHE A 228 -12.31 -11.17 23.42
C PHE A 228 -13.64 -10.78 22.77
N VAL A 229 -14.73 -10.94 23.51
CA VAL A 229 -16.07 -10.54 23.10
C VAL A 229 -16.61 -9.51 24.11
N PRO A 230 -16.77 -8.24 23.71
CA PRO A 230 -17.50 -7.24 24.48
C PRO A 230 -18.90 -7.73 24.84
N PHE A 231 -19.41 -7.34 26.00
CA PHE A 231 -20.78 -7.68 26.40
C PHE A 231 -21.83 -7.03 25.50
N GLU A 232 -21.50 -5.91 24.87
CA GLU A 232 -22.34 -5.23 23.87
C GLU A 232 -22.63 -6.12 22.65
N ASP A 233 -21.72 -7.04 22.32
CA ASP A 233 -21.83 -7.92 21.15
C ASP A 233 -22.55 -9.26 21.49
N LEU A 234 -22.88 -9.51 22.77
CA LEU A 234 -23.58 -10.72 23.17
C LEU A 234 -25.10 -10.50 23.13
N ALA A 235 -25.77 -11.15 22.18
CA ALA A 235 -27.21 -11.02 21.91
C ALA A 235 -28.18 -11.03 23.13
N PRO A 236 -27.99 -11.84 24.19
CA PRO A 236 -28.86 -11.74 25.38
C PRO A 236 -28.51 -10.60 26.34
N VAL A 237 -27.30 -10.02 26.23
CA VAL A 237 -26.81 -8.92 27.06
C VAL A 237 -27.14 -7.56 26.44
N GLU A 238 -27.02 -7.45 25.11
CA GLU A 238 -27.36 -6.23 24.34
C GLU A 238 -28.78 -5.76 24.61
N ALA A 239 -29.74 -6.69 24.67
CA ALA A 239 -31.15 -6.41 24.98
C ALA A 239 -31.40 -5.84 26.40
N SER A 240 -30.39 -5.85 27.27
CA SER A 240 -30.48 -5.41 28.68
C SER A 240 -29.59 -4.21 29.01
N LEU A 241 -28.94 -3.60 28.00
CA LEU A 241 -28.11 -2.40 28.16
C LEU A 241 -28.95 -1.12 28.10
N ASN A 242 -28.46 -0.07 28.78
CA ASN A 242 -29.05 1.27 28.72
C ASN A 242 -28.86 1.84 27.29
N PRO A 243 -29.93 2.16 26.52
CA PRO A 243 -29.83 2.55 25.12
C PRO A 243 -29.09 3.89 24.89
N ASN A 244 -28.79 4.65 25.94
CA ASN A 244 -28.22 5.99 25.86
C ASN A 244 -26.68 6.07 25.93
N LYS A 245 -25.95 4.95 25.82
CA LYS A 245 -24.47 4.95 25.86
C LYS A 245 -23.84 4.13 24.73
N LYS A 246 -24.19 4.45 23.48
CA LYS A 246 -23.33 4.18 22.30
C LYS A 246 -22.82 5.52 21.79
N THR A 247 -21.56 5.85 22.06
CA THR A 247 -20.86 6.88 21.26
C THR A 247 -20.36 6.21 19.98
N SER A 248 -21.29 5.71 19.16
CA SER A 248 -20.96 5.01 17.93
C SER A 248 -20.45 6.02 16.90
N GLN A 249 -19.35 5.66 16.24
CA GLN A 249 -18.90 6.35 15.04
C GLN A 249 -20.00 6.31 13.97
N GLU A 250 -20.37 7.48 13.44
CA GLU A 250 -21.39 7.63 12.41
C GLU A 250 -20.75 8.16 11.13
N TYR A 251 -21.28 7.71 9.98
CA TYR A 251 -20.77 8.06 8.66
C TYR A 251 -21.79 8.89 7.87
N TYR A 252 -21.31 9.91 7.17
CA TYR A 252 -22.11 10.86 6.41
C TYR A 252 -21.57 10.97 4.99
N VAL A 253 -22.44 10.90 3.99
CA VAL A 253 -22.02 10.83 2.59
C VAL A 253 -22.40 12.09 1.82
N LEU A 254 -21.40 12.67 1.16
CA LEU A 254 -21.61 13.63 0.07
C LEU A 254 -21.22 12.95 -1.24
N GLU A 255 -22.12 12.93 -2.21
CA GLU A 255 -21.90 12.28 -3.50
C GLU A 255 -22.25 13.16 -4.69
N ASN A 256 -21.49 12.99 -5.75
CA ASN A 256 -21.82 13.51 -7.07
C ASN A 256 -21.52 12.43 -8.12
N GLU A 257 -21.67 12.79 -9.39
CA GLU A 257 -21.46 11.86 -10.52
C GLU A 257 -20.01 11.37 -10.67
N TYR A 258 -19.04 11.98 -9.98
CA TYR A 258 -17.62 11.63 -10.09
C TYR A 258 -17.09 10.87 -8.88
N GLN A 259 -17.64 11.08 -7.69
CA GLN A 259 -17.13 10.49 -6.46
C GLN A 259 -18.16 10.50 -5.33
N GLN A 260 -17.99 9.57 -4.41
CA GLN A 260 -18.68 9.53 -3.14
C GLN A 260 -17.66 9.75 -2.01
N LEU A 261 -17.90 10.77 -1.19
CA LEU A 261 -17.06 11.18 -0.07
C LEU A 261 -17.73 10.77 1.24
N VAL A 262 -17.05 9.95 2.04
CA VAL A 262 -17.59 9.40 3.29
C VAL A 262 -16.89 10.05 4.47
N PHE A 263 -17.65 10.77 5.30
CA PHE A 263 -17.14 11.52 6.45
C PHE A 263 -17.54 10.84 7.76
N SER A 264 -16.62 10.76 8.71
CA SER A 264 -16.89 10.28 10.06
C SER A 264 -17.14 11.45 11.02
N ASN A 265 -18.10 11.28 11.94
CA ASN A 265 -18.26 12.21 13.08
C ASN A 265 -17.06 12.17 14.04
N VAL A 266 -16.27 11.10 14.05
CA VAL A 266 -15.00 11.01 14.78
C VAL A 266 -13.91 11.72 13.97
N GLY A 267 -13.24 12.69 14.60
CA GLY A 267 -12.29 13.58 13.94
C GLY A 267 -12.94 14.58 12.98
N GLY A 268 -14.21 14.41 12.61
CA GLY A 268 -14.88 15.21 11.58
C GLY A 268 -14.11 15.11 10.27
N ALA A 269 -13.77 13.90 9.87
CA ALA A 269 -12.72 13.62 8.88
C ALA A 269 -13.24 12.76 7.74
N LEU A 270 -12.56 12.83 6.61
CA LEU A 270 -12.85 12.04 5.41
C LEU A 270 -12.19 10.66 5.54
N VAL A 271 -13.01 9.61 5.61
CA VAL A 271 -12.57 8.23 5.89
C VAL A 271 -12.47 7.39 4.62
N GLU A 272 -13.36 7.62 3.66
CA GLU A 272 -13.39 6.90 2.39
C GLU A 272 -13.66 7.87 1.25
N ILE A 273 -13.07 7.57 0.10
CA ILE A 273 -13.33 8.26 -1.16
C ILE A 273 -13.53 7.17 -2.19
N ASN A 274 -14.76 7.03 -2.65
CA ASN A 274 -15.15 5.97 -3.56
C ASN A 274 -15.31 6.58 -4.95
N LEU A 275 -14.55 6.05 -5.91
CA LEU A 275 -14.57 6.51 -7.30
C LEU A 275 -15.35 5.51 -8.16
N PRO A 276 -16.50 5.88 -8.75
CA PRO A 276 -17.32 4.97 -9.53
C PRO A 276 -16.52 4.41 -10.70
N PHE A 277 -16.77 3.17 -11.10
CA PHE A 277 -16.17 2.58 -12.28
C PHE A 277 -16.89 3.05 -13.54
N LYS A 278 -16.12 3.22 -14.62
CA LYS A 278 -16.63 3.47 -15.96
C LYS A 278 -17.48 2.29 -16.41
N THR A 279 -18.75 2.54 -16.69
CA THR A 279 -19.68 1.54 -17.23
C THR A 279 -20.27 2.01 -18.57
N LYS A 280 -21.10 1.18 -19.21
CA LYS A 280 -21.84 1.62 -20.41
C LYS A 280 -22.88 2.70 -20.10
N ASN A 281 -23.35 2.75 -18.86
CA ASN A 281 -24.41 3.67 -18.41
C ASN A 281 -23.82 4.92 -17.74
N ASP A 282 -22.65 4.80 -17.09
CA ASP A 282 -21.87 5.91 -16.55
C ASP A 282 -20.60 6.12 -17.38
N LEU A 283 -20.68 7.09 -18.28
CA LEU A 283 -19.57 7.51 -19.13
C LEU A 283 -18.74 8.65 -18.52
N LYS A 284 -19.16 9.23 -17.39
CA LYS A 284 -18.47 10.34 -16.73
C LYS A 284 -17.27 9.86 -15.92
N SER A 285 -17.37 8.67 -15.33
CA SER A 285 -16.20 8.03 -14.76
C SER A 285 -15.19 7.60 -15.83
N VAL A 286 -13.90 7.79 -15.51
CA VAL A 286 -12.76 7.28 -16.28
C VAL A 286 -12.09 6.08 -15.61
N VAL A 287 -12.52 5.69 -14.41
CA VAL A 287 -11.88 4.66 -13.60
C VAL A 287 -12.26 3.28 -14.13
N ARG A 288 -11.29 2.46 -14.50
CA ARG A 288 -11.55 1.09 -14.96
C ARG A 288 -11.23 0.09 -13.84
N PRO A 289 -12.05 -0.95 -13.65
CA PRO A 289 -11.74 -2.01 -12.69
C PRO A 289 -10.52 -2.80 -13.18
N ILE A 290 -9.65 -3.17 -12.25
CA ILE A 290 -8.50 -4.04 -12.49
C ILE A 290 -8.73 -5.42 -11.85
N GLU A 291 -7.79 -6.35 -12.05
CA GLU A 291 -7.88 -7.71 -11.51
C GLU A 291 -8.10 -7.74 -10.00
N PHE A 292 -7.41 -6.91 -9.23
CA PHE A 292 -7.60 -6.85 -7.78
C PHE A 292 -9.02 -6.41 -7.38
N ASP A 293 -9.63 -5.49 -8.12
CA ASP A 293 -11.03 -5.09 -7.86
C ASP A 293 -11.98 -6.26 -8.08
N LYS A 294 -11.74 -7.05 -9.15
CA LYS A 294 -12.55 -8.24 -9.46
C LYS A 294 -12.36 -9.33 -8.42
N ASN A 295 -11.13 -9.58 -7.97
CA ASN A 295 -10.83 -10.60 -6.95
C ASN A 295 -11.47 -10.23 -5.60
N ILE A 296 -11.44 -8.95 -5.21
CA ILE A 296 -12.12 -8.49 -3.99
C ILE A 296 -13.64 -8.66 -4.13
N HIS A 297 -14.23 -8.29 -5.27
CA HIS A 297 -15.65 -8.51 -5.53
C HIS A 297 -16.06 -9.99 -5.43
N GLU A 298 -15.24 -10.89 -5.98
CA GLU A 298 -15.54 -12.33 -6.04
C GLU A 298 -15.29 -13.04 -4.71
N ASP A 299 -14.15 -12.80 -4.06
CA ASP A 299 -13.71 -13.55 -2.88
C ASP A 299 -14.01 -12.84 -1.54
N HIS A 300 -14.13 -11.50 -1.55
CA HIS A 300 -14.29 -10.66 -0.34
C HIS A 300 -15.36 -9.56 -0.52
N PRO A 301 -16.62 -9.90 -0.88
CA PRO A 301 -17.65 -8.93 -1.27
C PRO A 301 -18.00 -7.91 -0.19
N TYR A 302 -17.77 -8.24 1.10
CA TYR A 302 -17.97 -7.32 2.22
C TYR A 302 -17.00 -6.11 2.18
N ASN A 303 -15.77 -6.32 1.70
CA ASN A 303 -14.79 -5.25 1.50
C ASN A 303 -14.93 -4.57 0.13
N ASP A 304 -15.94 -4.97 -0.64
CA ASP A 304 -16.40 -4.34 -1.89
C ASP A 304 -17.68 -3.51 -1.69
N HIS A 305 -18.13 -3.31 -0.44
CA HIS A 305 -19.21 -2.38 -0.11
C HIS A 305 -18.71 -0.93 -0.10
N PHE A 306 -19.48 -0.04 -0.71
CA PHE A 306 -19.19 1.40 -0.76
C PHE A 306 -20.44 2.21 -0.41
N PRO A 307 -20.45 2.95 0.72
CA PRO A 307 -19.45 2.96 1.81
C PRO A 307 -19.28 1.60 2.52
N ALA A 308 -18.19 1.41 3.28
CA ALA A 308 -17.97 0.16 4.03
C ALA A 308 -19.01 -0.07 5.13
N HIS A 309 -19.41 1.02 5.78
CA HIS A 309 -20.23 1.02 7.00
C HIS A 309 -21.62 1.62 6.74
N PRO A 310 -22.60 1.36 7.63
CA PRO A 310 -23.88 2.07 7.62
C PRO A 310 -23.68 3.59 7.66
N TYR A 311 -24.48 4.33 6.91
CA TYR A 311 -24.23 5.75 6.68
C TYR A 311 -25.51 6.56 6.52
N PHE A 312 -25.35 7.88 6.63
CA PHE A 312 -26.42 8.85 6.44
C PHE A 312 -26.23 9.66 5.17
N THR A 313 -27.34 9.96 4.51
CA THR A 313 -27.44 10.95 3.43
C THR A 313 -28.39 12.08 3.83
N ALA A 314 -28.30 13.21 3.13
CA ALA A 314 -29.15 14.36 3.40
C ALA A 314 -30.64 14.00 3.30
N GLY A 315 -31.43 14.42 4.30
CA GLY A 315 -32.89 14.33 4.26
C GLY A 315 -33.54 15.59 3.68
N ASP A 316 -34.86 15.72 3.86
CA ASP A 316 -35.63 16.87 3.36
C ASP A 316 -35.21 18.22 3.98
N LYS A 317 -34.64 18.19 5.19
CA LYS A 317 -34.22 19.37 5.94
C LYS A 317 -32.73 19.28 6.29
N PRO A 318 -31.97 20.37 6.17
CA PRO A 318 -30.54 20.35 6.47
C PRO A 318 -30.16 20.05 7.94
N GLN A 319 -31.12 20.12 8.87
CA GLN A 319 -30.92 19.81 10.29
C GLN A 319 -31.47 18.43 10.70
N GLY A 320 -31.92 17.63 9.73
CA GLY A 320 -32.47 16.30 9.94
C GLY A 320 -34.00 16.24 10.09
N PRO A 321 -34.59 15.03 10.19
CA PRO A 321 -33.90 13.73 10.23
C PRO A 321 -33.16 13.40 8.93
N TYR A 322 -31.99 12.77 9.05
CA TYR A 322 -31.20 12.31 7.90
C TYR A 322 -31.68 10.94 7.45
N LEU A 323 -31.41 10.59 6.18
CA LEU A 323 -31.78 9.29 5.63
C LEU A 323 -30.69 8.28 5.95
N GLU A 324 -31.02 7.27 6.73
CA GLU A 324 -30.13 6.18 7.12
C GLU A 324 -30.12 5.08 6.06
N HIS A 325 -28.92 4.59 5.74
CA HIS A 325 -28.68 3.47 4.85
C HIS A 325 -27.94 2.37 5.62
N PRO A 326 -28.53 1.18 5.77
CA PRO A 326 -27.96 0.12 6.60
C PRO A 326 -26.72 -0.53 5.96
N GLU A 327 -26.55 -0.39 4.63
CA GLU A 327 -25.43 -0.98 3.89
C GLU A 327 -25.11 -0.14 2.63
N GLY A 328 -23.85 -0.18 2.20
CA GLY A 328 -23.38 0.40 0.95
C GLY A 328 -23.71 -0.46 -0.27
N SER A 329 -23.47 0.07 -1.47
CA SER A 329 -23.59 -0.72 -2.70
C SER A 329 -22.38 -1.62 -2.91
N VAL A 330 -22.61 -2.87 -3.33
CA VAL A 330 -21.55 -3.82 -3.70
C VAL A 330 -20.97 -3.45 -5.06
N GLY A 331 -19.64 -3.32 -5.12
CA GLY A 331 -18.89 -3.10 -6.34
C GLY A 331 -19.19 -1.77 -7.00
N GLY A 332 -18.66 -1.59 -8.21
CA GLY A 332 -18.88 -0.37 -8.97
C GLY A 332 -18.02 0.81 -8.54
N TYR A 333 -17.13 0.67 -7.55
CA TYR A 333 -16.24 1.74 -7.09
C TYR A 333 -14.82 1.27 -6.77
N TYR A 334 -13.87 2.20 -6.87
CA TYR A 334 -12.50 2.08 -6.37
C TYR A 334 -12.32 2.88 -5.08
N PRO A 335 -11.77 2.29 -4.00
CA PRO A 335 -11.39 3.02 -2.79
C PRO A 335 -10.07 3.76 -3.00
N LEU A 336 -10.10 5.09 -2.97
CA LEU A 336 -8.90 5.91 -3.12
C LEU A 336 -8.05 5.96 -1.86
N LEU A 337 -8.67 5.91 -0.68
CA LEU A 337 -8.00 5.93 0.62
C LEU A 337 -7.99 4.53 1.23
N ARG A 338 -6.95 4.20 2.00
CA ARG A 338 -7.00 3.05 2.91
C ARG A 338 -8.05 3.32 3.97
N ARG A 339 -8.93 2.35 4.16
CA ARG A 339 -10.06 2.38 5.07
C ARG A 339 -10.04 1.14 5.95
N ASP A 340 -11.02 1.03 6.84
CA ASP A 340 -11.20 -0.16 7.66
C ASP A 340 -11.37 -1.38 6.75
N LEU A 341 -10.72 -2.49 7.12
CA LEU A 341 -10.96 -3.78 6.48
C LEU A 341 -11.92 -4.56 7.36
N ILE A 342 -13.09 -4.84 6.83
CA ILE A 342 -14.07 -5.72 7.45
C ILE A 342 -13.54 -7.14 7.25
N GLU A 343 -13.41 -7.94 8.30
CA GLU A 343 -13.01 -9.36 8.18
C GLU A 343 -14.16 -10.24 8.67
N THR A 344 -14.50 -11.29 7.93
CA THR A 344 -15.48 -12.30 8.41
C THR A 344 -14.75 -13.56 8.86
N GLY A 345 -14.80 -13.88 10.17
CA GLY A 345 -14.17 -15.09 10.73
C GLY A 345 -13.71 -14.90 12.18
N ASP A 346 -12.71 -15.67 12.61
CA ASP A 346 -12.08 -15.57 13.95
C ASP A 346 -11.25 -14.27 14.17
N TRP A 347 -11.14 -13.42 13.14
CA TRP A 347 -10.39 -12.17 13.14
C TRP A 347 -11.34 -10.98 13.02
N LYS A 348 -11.06 -9.93 13.79
CA LYS A 348 -11.92 -8.75 13.98
C LYS A 348 -11.47 -7.65 13.02
N SER A 349 -12.41 -6.87 12.50
CA SER A 349 -12.16 -5.77 11.56
C SER A 349 -10.96 -4.91 11.96
N VAL A 350 -10.06 -4.65 10.99
CA VAL A 350 -8.91 -3.78 11.22
C VAL A 350 -9.37 -2.33 11.09
N ASN A 351 -9.61 -1.70 12.23
CA ASN A 351 -10.00 -0.29 12.30
C ASN A 351 -8.78 0.63 12.15
N VAL A 352 -8.86 1.55 11.19
CA VAL A 352 -7.86 2.58 10.94
C VAL A 352 -8.02 3.69 11.99
N ASN A 353 -6.95 3.98 12.74
CA ASN A 353 -7.01 5.06 13.73
C ASN A 353 -7.31 6.41 13.06
N PRO A 354 -8.20 7.26 13.62
CA PRO A 354 -8.61 8.54 13.04
C PRO A 354 -7.48 9.50 12.68
N ARG A 355 -6.32 9.38 13.33
CA ARG A 355 -5.13 10.18 12.97
C ARG A 355 -4.67 9.96 11.52
N TYR A 356 -5.07 8.85 10.90
CA TYR A 356 -4.75 8.49 9.53
C TYR A 356 -5.86 8.84 8.53
N TYR A 357 -7.03 9.28 9.01
CA TYR A 357 -8.10 9.78 8.13
C TYR A 357 -7.65 11.04 7.38
N ALA A 358 -8.25 11.29 6.21
CA ALA A 358 -7.98 12.49 5.43
C ALA A 358 -8.72 13.69 6.02
N LEU A 359 -8.13 14.88 5.90
CA LEU A 359 -8.68 16.14 6.38
C LEU A 359 -9.00 16.14 7.88
N ASN A 360 -8.32 15.27 8.65
CA ASN A 360 -8.39 15.29 10.10
C ASN A 360 -7.41 16.33 10.65
N LEU A 361 -7.76 16.89 11.81
CA LEU A 361 -6.83 17.71 12.57
C LEU A 361 -6.09 16.81 13.55
N VAL A 362 -4.76 16.85 13.50
CA VAL A 362 -3.90 16.09 14.40
C VAL A 362 -2.95 17.04 15.14
N SER A 363 -2.50 16.63 16.31
CA SER A 363 -1.47 17.33 17.08
C SER A 363 -0.65 16.32 17.88
N GLU A 364 0.23 16.80 18.76
CA GLU A 364 0.92 15.95 19.74
C GLU A 364 -0.05 15.23 20.69
N SER A 365 -1.25 15.76 20.89
CA SER A 365 -2.29 15.15 21.73
C SER A 365 -3.19 14.23 20.88
N PRO A 366 -3.18 12.90 21.11
CA PRO A 366 -3.97 11.93 20.34
C PRO A 366 -5.47 12.23 20.33
N GLU A 367 -6.01 12.73 21.45
CA GLU A 367 -7.41 13.14 21.61
C GLU A 367 -7.90 14.13 20.54
N THR A 368 -6.99 14.90 19.93
CA THR A 368 -7.36 15.85 18.87
C THR A 368 -7.91 15.13 17.65
N ALA A 369 -7.32 13.99 17.28
CA ALA A 369 -7.71 13.21 16.12
C ALA A 369 -9.03 12.45 16.35
N GLU A 370 -9.33 12.14 17.61
CA GLU A 370 -10.48 11.31 18.03
C GLU A 370 -11.67 12.17 18.52
N ALA A 371 -11.59 13.49 18.38
CA ALA A 371 -12.63 14.39 18.82
C ALA A 371 -13.97 14.12 18.11
N LEU A 372 -15.07 14.04 18.87
CA LEU A 372 -16.41 13.89 18.32
C LEU A 372 -16.97 15.20 17.79
N TYR A 373 -17.60 15.14 16.61
CA TYR A 373 -18.26 16.26 15.95
C TYR A 373 -19.76 16.02 15.86
N THR A 374 -20.52 17.11 15.98
CA THR A 374 -21.96 17.14 15.77
C THR A 374 -22.27 17.76 14.41
N VAL A 375 -23.22 17.18 13.67
CA VAL A 375 -23.70 17.76 12.41
C VAL A 375 -24.51 19.02 12.71
N LYS A 376 -24.14 20.13 12.08
CA LYS A 376 -24.87 21.41 12.17
C LYS A 376 -25.72 21.69 10.95
N HIS A 377 -25.31 21.17 9.81
CA HIS A 377 -25.98 21.34 8.53
C HIS A 377 -25.55 20.19 7.61
N PHE A 378 -26.50 19.55 6.95
CA PHE A 378 -26.24 18.49 5.99
C PHE A 378 -27.30 18.52 4.88
N ASP A 379 -26.90 18.97 3.70
CA ASP A 379 -27.70 18.91 2.48
C ASP A 379 -26.95 18.12 1.39
N ALA A 380 -27.51 18.07 0.18
CA ALA A 380 -26.97 17.29 -0.93
C ALA A 380 -25.53 17.69 -1.33
N THR A 381 -25.08 18.90 -1.03
CA THR A 381 -23.78 19.41 -1.47
C THR A 381 -22.86 19.84 -0.33
N THR A 382 -23.41 20.06 0.87
CA THR A 382 -22.69 20.66 1.99
C THR A 382 -22.91 19.87 3.28
N LEU A 383 -21.80 19.53 3.95
CA LEU A 383 -21.78 18.95 5.29
C LEU A 383 -21.00 19.87 6.24
N VAL A 384 -21.62 20.26 7.36
CA VAL A 384 -21.00 21.07 8.41
C VAL A 384 -20.95 20.29 9.71
N LEU A 385 -19.74 20.08 10.21
CA LEU A 385 -19.44 19.39 11.45
C LEU A 385 -18.84 20.36 12.47
N GLU A 386 -19.29 20.31 13.73
CA GLU A 386 -18.75 21.13 14.80
C GLU A 386 -18.42 20.30 16.04
N SER A 387 -17.21 20.49 16.57
CA SER A 387 -16.75 19.94 17.85
C SER A 387 -16.40 21.07 18.81
N LYS A 388 -16.97 21.02 20.02
CA LYS A 388 -16.63 21.94 21.12
C LYS A 388 -15.72 21.23 22.10
N GLN A 389 -14.44 21.60 22.09
CA GLN A 389 -13.42 21.08 22.99
C GLN A 389 -13.17 22.08 24.14
N LYS A 390 -12.51 21.64 25.21
CA LYS A 390 -12.24 22.47 26.40
C LYS A 390 -11.55 23.82 26.09
N LYS A 391 -10.68 23.86 25.08
CA LYS A 391 -9.85 25.03 24.74
C LYS A 391 -10.12 25.63 23.36
N ARG A 392 -11.03 25.02 22.57
CA ARG A 392 -11.32 25.47 21.20
C ARG A 392 -12.64 24.92 20.69
N THR A 393 -13.25 25.65 19.76
CA THR A 393 -14.33 25.15 18.90
C THR A 393 -13.76 24.97 17.51
N ILE A 394 -14.02 23.81 16.91
CA ILE A 394 -13.61 23.48 15.55
C ILE A 394 -14.88 23.28 14.73
N THR A 395 -14.99 24.02 13.62
CA THR A 395 -16.05 23.84 12.63
C THR A 395 -15.40 23.44 11.31
N LYS A 396 -15.83 22.34 10.73
CA LYS A 396 -15.40 21.87 9.42
C LYS A 396 -16.60 21.90 8.49
N THR A 397 -16.44 22.53 7.33
CA THR A 397 -17.44 22.56 6.26
C THR A 397 -16.85 21.92 5.03
N PHE A 398 -17.51 20.89 4.53
CA PHE A 398 -17.18 20.21 3.29
C PHE A 398 -18.24 20.55 2.25
N ARG A 399 -17.82 20.95 1.05
CA ARG A 399 -18.74 21.33 -0.02
C ARG A 399 -18.33 20.72 -1.35
N LEU A 400 -19.24 20.02 -2.01
CA LEU A 400 -19.06 19.53 -3.37
C LEU A 400 -18.99 20.72 -4.35
N ASN A 401 -18.06 20.65 -5.30
CA ASN A 401 -17.91 21.71 -6.29
C ASN A 401 -18.80 21.45 -7.50
N GLU A 402 -19.70 22.38 -7.81
CA GLU A 402 -20.61 22.28 -8.97
C GLU A 402 -20.02 22.91 -10.25
N ALA A 403 -18.83 23.51 -10.18
CA ALA A 403 -18.24 24.33 -11.26
C ALA A 403 -17.67 23.52 -12.46
N GLY A 404 -18.22 22.35 -12.76
CA GLY A 404 -17.73 21.50 -13.85
C GLY A 404 -16.29 21.02 -13.64
N ALA A 405 -15.84 20.93 -12.39
CA ALA A 405 -14.50 20.49 -11.99
C ALA A 405 -14.56 19.08 -11.36
N PRO A 406 -14.32 18.01 -12.15
CA PRO A 406 -14.46 16.63 -11.69
C PRO A 406 -13.54 16.33 -10.50
N TYR A 407 -14.00 15.47 -9.58
CA TYR A 407 -13.24 14.99 -8.43
C TYR A 407 -12.76 16.09 -7.45
N THR A 408 -13.40 17.27 -7.46
CA THR A 408 -13.03 18.38 -6.57
C THR A 408 -14.11 18.71 -5.55
N PHE A 409 -13.67 19.12 -4.37
CA PHE A 409 -14.52 19.64 -3.30
C PHE A 409 -13.73 20.60 -2.42
N ASP A 410 -14.44 21.47 -1.71
CA ASP A 410 -13.84 22.43 -0.79
C ASP A 410 -13.93 21.91 0.65
N ALA A 411 -12.87 22.13 1.42
CA ALA A 411 -12.82 21.88 2.85
C ALA A 411 -12.42 23.17 3.58
N ILE A 412 -13.33 23.67 4.41
CA ILE A 412 -13.18 24.91 5.17
C ILE A 412 -13.07 24.54 6.66
N ILE A 413 -11.92 24.81 7.26
CA ILE A 413 -11.61 24.47 8.66
C ILE A 413 -11.49 25.76 9.47
N LYS A 414 -12.48 26.02 10.32
CA LYS A 414 -12.49 27.14 11.25
C LYS A 414 -12.11 26.66 12.65
N VAL A 415 -11.12 27.31 13.26
CA VAL A 415 -10.69 27.03 14.64
C VAL A 415 -10.76 28.29 15.48
N GLU A 416 -11.61 28.26 16.51
CA GLU A 416 -11.79 29.34 17.48
C GLU A 416 -11.22 28.91 18.84
N GLY A 417 -10.09 29.48 19.26
CA GLY A 417 -9.40 29.12 20.50
C GLY A 417 -7.93 28.76 20.27
N ASP A 418 -7.43 27.75 21.00
CA ASP A 418 -6.04 27.28 20.88
C ASP A 418 -5.80 26.54 19.55
N LYS A 419 -4.78 26.96 18.81
CA LYS A 419 -4.46 26.49 17.45
C LYS A 419 -3.08 25.85 17.33
N ARG A 420 -2.28 25.90 18.40
CA ARG A 420 -0.88 25.51 18.37
C ARG A 420 -0.71 24.04 18.03
N GLY A 421 0.25 23.77 17.13
CA GLY A 421 0.64 22.41 16.77
C GLY A 421 -0.43 21.60 16.05
N LEU A 422 -1.42 22.26 15.45
CA LEU A 422 -2.44 21.61 14.63
C LEU A 422 -1.91 21.38 13.21
N TRP A 423 -2.17 20.18 12.70
CA TRP A 423 -1.85 19.77 11.33
C TRP A 423 -3.07 19.15 10.67
N ILE A 424 -3.23 19.37 9.37
CA ILE A 424 -4.28 18.74 8.56
C ILE A 424 -3.66 17.64 7.73
N THR A 425 -4.27 16.45 7.77
CA THR A 425 -3.76 15.24 7.13
C THR A 425 -4.27 15.05 5.70
N SER A 426 -3.44 14.46 4.82
CA SER A 426 -3.86 14.02 3.48
C SER A 426 -4.66 12.71 3.50
N GLY A 427 -4.63 11.98 4.61
CA GLY A 427 -4.95 10.56 4.61
C GLY A 427 -3.88 9.73 3.92
N ILE A 428 -4.15 8.44 3.74
CA ILE A 428 -3.22 7.47 3.14
C ILE A 428 -3.89 6.87 1.89
N PRO A 429 -3.39 7.14 0.69
CA PRO A 429 -3.90 6.52 -0.53
C PRO A 429 -3.77 4.99 -0.51
N GLU A 430 -4.72 4.32 -1.16
CA GLU A 430 -4.69 2.87 -1.39
C GLU A 430 -3.51 2.48 -2.31
N VAL A 431 -3.04 1.23 -2.21
CA VAL A 431 -1.90 0.73 -2.97
C VAL A 431 -2.28 0.44 -4.42
N GLU A 432 -1.44 0.89 -5.34
CA GLU A 432 -1.39 0.41 -6.72
C GLU A 432 -0.05 -0.26 -6.97
N LEU A 433 -0.08 -1.39 -7.68
CA LEU A 433 1.12 -2.14 -8.04
C LEU A 433 1.56 -1.81 -9.46
N PHE A 434 2.84 -1.52 -9.63
CA PHE A 434 3.47 -1.42 -10.94
C PHE A 434 4.66 -2.38 -10.97
N SER A 435 4.64 -3.34 -11.88
CA SER A 435 5.64 -4.43 -11.93
C SER A 435 5.81 -5.17 -10.59
N GLY A 436 4.71 -5.40 -9.86
CA GLY A 436 4.70 -6.11 -8.58
C GLY A 436 5.20 -5.32 -7.37
N SER A 437 5.49 -4.03 -7.51
CA SER A 437 5.92 -3.16 -6.40
C SER A 437 4.95 -2.00 -6.19
N PRO A 438 4.73 -1.55 -4.93
CA PRO A 438 3.97 -0.35 -4.65
C PRO A 438 4.76 0.90 -5.04
N GLU A 439 4.06 1.91 -5.55
CA GLU A 439 4.69 3.15 -6.04
C GLU A 439 4.06 4.41 -5.41
N PRO A 440 4.16 4.60 -4.07
CA PRO A 440 3.69 5.81 -3.45
C PRO A 440 4.55 7.00 -3.88
N ILE A 441 3.91 8.10 -4.25
CA ILE A 441 4.58 9.30 -4.74
C ILE A 441 4.04 10.50 -3.98
N LEU A 442 4.95 11.20 -3.31
CA LEU A 442 4.70 12.43 -2.58
C LEU A 442 5.30 13.60 -3.37
N LYS A 443 4.51 14.65 -3.60
CA LYS A 443 4.94 15.84 -4.35
C LYS A 443 4.46 17.11 -3.66
N TYR A 444 5.17 18.19 -3.93
CA TYR A 444 4.69 19.53 -3.64
C TYR A 444 4.97 20.44 -4.83
N ARG A 445 4.12 21.46 -4.99
CA ARG A 445 4.37 22.56 -5.92
C ARG A 445 4.78 23.79 -5.15
N VAL A 446 5.69 24.56 -5.74
CA VAL A 446 6.08 25.88 -5.25
C VAL A 446 6.31 26.83 -6.41
N THR A 447 5.87 28.07 -6.27
CA THR A 447 6.14 29.12 -7.24
C THR A 447 7.36 29.91 -6.81
N ARG A 448 8.47 29.80 -7.56
CA ARG A 448 9.72 30.56 -7.31
C ARG A 448 9.99 31.48 -8.49
N ASN A 449 10.21 32.78 -8.25
CA ASN A 449 10.46 33.77 -9.32
C ASN A 449 9.40 33.74 -10.43
N GLN A 450 8.12 33.66 -10.07
CA GLN A 450 6.97 33.57 -11.00
C GLN A 450 6.97 32.32 -11.91
N LYS A 451 7.80 31.32 -11.61
CA LYS A 451 7.80 30.03 -12.32
C LYS A 451 7.35 28.93 -11.38
N PRO A 452 6.40 28.07 -11.81
CA PRO A 452 5.99 26.93 -11.01
C PRO A 452 7.06 25.84 -11.09
N TYR A 453 7.31 25.20 -9.94
CA TYR A 453 8.16 24.02 -9.83
C TYR A 453 7.40 22.96 -9.04
N VAL A 454 7.40 21.73 -9.55
CA VAL A 454 6.95 20.56 -8.80
C VAL A 454 8.19 19.79 -8.39
N GLU A 455 8.26 19.39 -7.13
CA GLU A 455 9.37 18.59 -6.60
C GLU A 455 8.82 17.34 -5.91
N VAL A 456 9.57 16.24 -6.04
CA VAL A 456 9.25 14.96 -5.37
C VAL A 456 9.81 15.00 -3.95
N ILE A 457 8.98 14.65 -2.98
CA ILE A 457 9.38 14.48 -1.59
C ILE A 457 9.94 13.05 -1.45
N ALA A 458 11.18 12.93 -0.97
CA ALA A 458 11.75 11.63 -0.68
C ALA A 458 10.92 10.91 0.39
N LEU A 459 10.61 9.63 0.16
CA LEU A 459 9.81 8.83 1.09
C LEU A 459 10.58 8.68 2.42
N PRO A 460 10.04 9.20 3.55
CA PRO A 460 10.70 9.12 4.84
C PRO A 460 10.69 7.68 5.38
N LYS A 461 11.63 7.36 6.28
CA LYS A 461 11.60 6.10 7.05
C LYS A 461 10.77 6.19 8.33
N GLU A 462 10.58 7.39 8.86
CA GLU A 462 9.79 7.67 10.05
C GLU A 462 8.95 8.93 9.83
N SER A 463 9.55 10.10 9.89
CA SER A 463 8.92 11.35 9.48
C SER A 463 9.97 12.35 8.99
N THR A 464 9.55 13.34 8.23
CA THR A 464 10.41 14.44 7.78
C THR A 464 9.58 15.71 7.73
N THR A 465 9.99 16.70 8.51
CA THR A 465 9.40 18.03 8.51
C THR A 465 10.24 18.96 7.65
N ASN A 466 9.61 19.66 6.72
CA ASN A 466 10.20 20.82 6.09
C ASN A 466 9.50 22.07 6.65
N SER A 467 10.23 23.03 7.19
CA SER A 467 9.66 24.27 7.76
C SER A 467 9.92 25.51 6.90
N SER A 468 10.69 25.39 5.83
CA SER A 468 11.16 26.53 5.02
C SER A 468 10.39 26.69 3.72
N ILE A 469 9.73 25.64 3.25
CA ILE A 469 9.00 25.63 1.97
C ILE A 469 7.59 26.13 2.20
N HIS A 470 7.13 27.02 1.33
CA HIS A 470 5.73 27.42 1.25
C HIS A 470 5.12 26.71 0.02
N PRO A 471 4.43 25.57 0.21
CA PRO A 471 3.86 24.83 -0.91
C PRO A 471 2.59 25.52 -1.41
N ASP A 472 2.46 25.66 -2.73
CA ASP A 472 1.21 26.08 -3.37
C ASP A 472 0.16 24.96 -3.20
N TRP A 473 0.58 23.70 -3.35
CA TRP A 473 -0.21 22.52 -3.01
C TRP A 473 0.69 21.34 -2.64
N LEU A 474 0.11 20.36 -1.93
CA LEU A 474 0.70 19.06 -1.64
C LEU A 474 -0.07 17.94 -2.34
N GLY A 475 0.65 16.99 -2.93
CA GLY A 475 0.08 15.81 -3.59
C GLY A 475 0.56 14.52 -2.95
N ASN A 476 -0.38 13.66 -2.54
CA ASN A 476 -0.11 12.30 -2.05
C ASN A 476 -0.83 11.29 -2.95
N SER A 477 -0.09 10.34 -3.52
CA SER A 477 -0.61 9.48 -4.58
C SER A 477 -0.01 8.09 -4.56
N ASN A 478 -0.70 7.16 -5.22
CA ASN A 478 -0.24 5.80 -5.47
C ASN A 478 0.29 5.60 -6.90
N GLY A 479 0.59 6.69 -7.60
CA GLY A 479 1.04 6.71 -8.98
C GLY A 479 -0.06 7.09 -9.98
N PHE A 480 -1.24 6.44 -9.90
CA PHE A 480 -2.34 6.67 -10.83
C PHE A 480 -3.46 7.54 -10.26
N PHE A 481 -3.67 7.47 -8.95
CA PHE A 481 -4.64 8.27 -8.23
C PHE A 481 -3.99 8.96 -7.04
N GLY A 482 -4.63 10.02 -6.56
CA GLY A 482 -4.19 10.65 -5.33
C GLY A 482 -5.08 11.78 -4.89
N ILE A 483 -4.62 12.41 -3.82
CA ILE A 483 -5.21 13.60 -3.24
C ILE A 483 -4.25 14.77 -3.39
N ILE A 484 -4.76 15.90 -3.86
CA ILE A 484 -4.06 17.19 -3.89
C ILE A 484 -4.77 18.10 -2.88
N MET A 485 -4.01 18.61 -1.91
CA MET A 485 -4.46 19.63 -0.97
C MET A 485 -3.90 20.98 -1.41
N ASP A 486 -4.78 21.85 -1.89
CA ASP A 486 -4.48 23.19 -2.42
C ASP A 486 -5.04 24.26 -1.47
N PRO A 487 -4.21 24.81 -0.57
CA PRO A 487 -4.60 25.95 0.25
C PRO A 487 -4.82 27.21 -0.58
N LEU A 488 -6.05 27.72 -0.56
CA LEU A 488 -6.45 28.92 -1.30
C LEU A 488 -6.04 30.24 -0.61
N GLU A 489 -5.49 30.14 0.60
CA GLU A 489 -5.02 31.26 1.41
C GLU A 489 -3.58 31.01 1.89
N ASP A 490 -2.91 32.07 2.33
CA ASP A 490 -1.52 32.03 2.83
C ASP A 490 -1.38 31.13 4.08
N VAL A 491 -0.97 29.88 3.86
CA VAL A 491 -0.70 28.87 4.90
C VAL A 491 0.61 29.14 5.64
N SER A 492 0.77 28.50 6.80
CA SER A 492 2.07 28.45 7.48
C SER A 492 3.12 27.81 6.58
N ASN A 493 4.38 28.23 6.74
CA ASN A 493 5.47 27.56 6.07
C ASN A 493 5.58 26.10 6.55
N GLY A 494 5.81 25.23 5.59
CA GLY A 494 6.23 23.87 5.81
C GLY A 494 5.17 22.82 5.55
N PHE A 495 5.61 21.57 5.65
CA PHE A 495 4.80 20.37 5.61
C PHE A 495 5.51 19.26 6.39
N LEU A 496 4.74 18.27 6.83
CA LEU A 496 5.24 17.03 7.40
C LEU A 496 4.96 15.88 6.41
N ALA A 497 5.94 15.03 6.18
CA ALA A 497 5.74 13.71 5.57
C ALA A 497 5.97 12.64 6.64
N SER A 498 5.07 11.68 6.76
CA SER A 498 5.16 10.58 7.74
C SER A 498 5.08 9.23 7.05
N TYR A 499 5.94 8.31 7.49
CA TYR A 499 5.86 6.89 7.19
C TYR A 499 4.82 6.24 8.10
N VAL A 500 4.02 5.35 7.54
CA VAL A 500 3.03 4.56 8.28
C VAL A 500 3.25 3.09 7.94
N PRO A 501 3.55 2.22 8.92
CA PRO A 501 3.67 0.79 8.68
C PRO A 501 2.37 0.23 8.08
N GLY A 502 2.48 -0.66 7.09
CA GLY A 502 1.31 -1.25 6.46
C GLY A 502 0.48 -2.13 7.40
N GLN A 503 1.05 -2.64 8.50
CA GLN A 503 0.29 -3.34 9.54
C GLN A 503 -0.63 -2.41 10.33
N THR A 504 -0.29 -1.13 10.41
CA THR A 504 -1.08 -0.13 11.14
C THR A 504 -2.27 0.33 10.31
N VAL A 505 -2.09 0.43 9.00
CA VAL A 505 -3.13 0.80 8.04
C VAL A 505 -3.00 -0.14 6.83
N PRO A 506 -3.56 -1.36 6.89
CA PRO A 506 -3.41 -2.33 5.82
C PRO A 506 -4.08 -1.87 4.53
N SER A 507 -3.53 -2.35 3.41
CA SER A 507 -4.15 -2.23 2.11
C SER A 507 -5.15 -3.36 1.93
N ARG A 508 -6.25 -3.16 1.20
CA ARG A 508 -7.17 -4.26 0.84
C ARG A 508 -6.49 -5.41 0.08
N LEU A 509 -5.30 -5.18 -0.49
CA LEU A 509 -4.52 -6.24 -1.15
C LEU A 509 -4.18 -7.39 -0.20
N VAL A 510 -4.10 -7.16 1.12
CA VAL A 510 -3.79 -8.22 2.10
C VAL A 510 -4.90 -9.27 2.20
N GLU A 511 -6.12 -8.95 1.75
CA GLU A 511 -7.24 -9.90 1.68
C GLU A 511 -7.03 -10.95 0.57
N ILE A 512 -6.34 -10.58 -0.50
CA ILE A 512 -6.18 -11.44 -1.67
C ILE A 512 -5.18 -12.56 -1.37
N ASP A 513 -5.58 -13.81 -1.59
CA ASP A 513 -4.75 -15.01 -1.40
C ASP A 513 -4.15 -15.12 0.03
N GLN A 514 -4.89 -14.72 1.07
CA GLN A 514 -4.45 -14.78 2.48
C GLN A 514 -3.85 -16.13 2.89
N SER A 515 -4.43 -17.24 2.42
CA SER A 515 -3.95 -18.60 2.72
C SER A 515 -2.50 -18.87 2.29
N TYR A 516 -1.99 -18.09 1.34
CA TYR A 516 -0.63 -18.18 0.81
C TYR A 516 0.25 -17.01 1.22
N ASN A 517 -0.28 -16.07 2.02
CA ASN A 517 0.41 -14.86 2.46
C ASN A 517 1.08 -14.11 1.29
N ARG A 518 0.34 -13.99 0.17
CA ARG A 518 0.83 -13.39 -1.09
C ARG A 518 1.18 -11.92 -0.89
N PHE A 519 0.30 -11.19 -0.20
CA PHE A 519 0.42 -9.77 0.05
C PHE A 519 0.61 -9.52 1.55
N GLN A 520 1.87 -9.38 1.95
CA GLN A 520 2.26 -9.09 3.33
C GLN A 520 2.08 -7.61 3.64
N ALA A 521 1.39 -7.26 4.73
CA ALA A 521 1.18 -5.86 5.11
C ALA A 521 2.50 -5.09 5.28
N GLU A 522 3.58 -5.77 5.68
CA GLU A 522 4.95 -5.24 5.81
C GLU A 522 5.48 -4.61 4.52
N THR A 523 5.13 -5.16 3.36
CA THR A 523 5.68 -4.76 2.06
C THR A 523 4.92 -3.58 1.45
N PHE A 524 3.82 -3.15 2.09
CA PHE A 524 2.93 -2.09 1.62
C PHE A 524 2.82 -0.93 2.61
N PRO A 525 3.91 -0.18 2.86
CA PRO A 525 3.85 0.98 3.73
C PRO A 525 2.91 2.07 3.18
N GLY A 526 2.29 2.80 4.07
CA GLY A 526 1.51 4.00 3.78
C GLY A 526 2.33 5.26 4.02
N TYR A 527 1.94 6.35 3.38
CA TYR A 527 2.54 7.66 3.59
C TYR A 527 1.45 8.71 3.75
N GLN A 528 1.68 9.65 4.66
CA GLN A 528 0.75 10.74 4.95
C GLN A 528 1.50 12.07 4.85
N LEU A 529 0.90 13.04 4.16
CA LEU A 529 1.34 14.43 4.16
C LEU A 529 0.48 15.24 5.12
N MET A 530 1.09 16.25 5.75
CA MET A 530 0.35 17.16 6.62
C MET A 530 0.71 18.62 6.38
N LEU A 531 -0.33 19.46 6.37
CA LEU A 531 -0.22 20.92 6.29
C LEU A 531 -0.38 21.55 7.69
N PRO A 532 0.51 22.48 8.09
CA PRO A 532 0.40 23.15 9.37
C PRO A 532 -0.77 24.16 9.39
N PHE A 533 -1.53 24.18 10.49
CA PHE A 533 -2.50 25.24 10.75
C PHE A 533 -1.80 26.46 11.36
N LYS A 534 -1.98 27.63 10.77
CA LYS A 534 -1.31 28.86 11.18
C LYS A 534 -1.92 29.44 12.46
N ASP A 535 -1.09 29.77 13.44
CA ASP A 535 -1.55 30.31 14.74
C ASP A 535 -2.36 31.60 14.59
N SER A 536 -2.01 32.47 13.62
CA SER A 536 -2.74 33.71 13.35
C SER A 536 -4.01 33.52 12.51
N GLN A 537 -4.13 32.41 11.79
CA GLN A 537 -5.26 32.12 10.91
C GLN A 537 -6.47 31.64 11.75
N LYS A 538 -7.67 32.09 11.41
CA LYS A 538 -8.93 31.60 12.03
C LYS A 538 -9.62 30.54 11.19
N VAL A 539 -9.44 30.61 9.87
CA VAL A 539 -10.09 29.76 8.88
C VAL A 539 -9.04 29.32 7.88
N MET A 540 -8.93 28.03 7.60
CA MET A 540 -8.16 27.48 6.50
C MET A 540 -9.10 26.99 5.41
N ASN A 541 -8.94 27.53 4.20
CA ASN A 541 -9.71 27.16 3.02
C ASN A 541 -8.84 26.28 2.12
N LEU A 542 -9.24 25.02 1.97
CA LEU A 542 -8.59 24.05 1.09
C LEU A 542 -9.51 23.72 -0.07
N ARG A 543 -8.98 23.79 -1.29
CA ARG A 543 -9.52 23.02 -2.42
C ARG A 543 -8.86 21.66 -2.41
N VAL A 544 -9.65 20.62 -2.56
CA VAL A 544 -9.16 19.24 -2.58
C VAL A 544 -9.54 18.60 -3.90
N PHE A 545 -8.54 18.10 -4.62
CA PHE A 545 -8.75 17.16 -5.73
C PHE A 545 -8.48 15.75 -5.20
N ALA A 546 -9.41 14.82 -5.38
CA ALA A 546 -9.25 13.44 -4.92
C ALA A 546 -9.74 12.46 -5.97
N GLY A 547 -8.85 12.02 -6.86
CA GLY A 547 -9.27 11.27 -8.03
C GLY A 547 -8.13 10.80 -8.93
N PRO A 548 -8.47 10.37 -10.15
CA PRO A 548 -7.49 9.86 -11.10
C PRO A 548 -6.64 10.99 -11.69
N PHE A 549 -5.34 10.76 -11.81
CA PHE A 549 -4.43 11.67 -12.50
C PHE A 549 -4.51 11.47 -14.01
N SER A 550 -5.70 11.63 -14.59
CA SER A 550 -5.90 11.70 -16.04
C SER A 550 -5.56 13.10 -16.54
N SER A 551 -4.87 13.18 -17.67
CA SER A 551 -4.49 14.48 -18.25
C SER A 551 -5.72 15.28 -18.69
N GLU A 552 -6.81 14.64 -19.12
CA GLU A 552 -8.05 15.32 -19.52
C GLU A 552 -8.76 15.94 -18.32
N ILE A 553 -8.88 15.18 -17.22
CA ILE A 553 -9.52 15.65 -15.99
C ILE A 553 -8.73 16.79 -15.37
N LEU A 554 -7.41 16.61 -15.20
CA LEU A 554 -6.57 17.63 -14.56
C LEU A 554 -6.58 18.94 -15.36
N ARG A 555 -6.58 18.87 -16.70
CA ARG A 555 -6.75 20.08 -17.55
C ARG A 555 -8.11 20.72 -17.37
N THR A 556 -9.17 19.92 -17.25
CA THR A 556 -10.54 20.43 -17.03
C THR A 556 -10.61 21.17 -15.70
N VAL A 557 -10.05 20.59 -14.63
CA VAL A 557 -9.97 21.20 -13.30
C VAL A 557 -9.11 22.47 -13.33
N ASP A 558 -7.93 22.42 -13.94
CA ASP A 558 -7.04 23.58 -14.06
C ASP A 558 -7.72 24.73 -14.82
N ASN A 559 -8.41 24.43 -15.92
CA ASN A 559 -9.16 25.43 -16.68
C ASN A 559 -10.35 26.00 -15.88
N ALA A 560 -11.05 25.18 -15.11
CA ALA A 560 -12.22 25.60 -14.32
C ALA A 560 -11.84 26.60 -13.22
N PHE A 561 -10.64 26.50 -12.66
CA PHE A 561 -10.16 27.35 -11.57
C PHE A 561 -9.07 28.36 -11.98
N SER A 562 -8.69 28.39 -13.26
CA SER A 562 -7.77 29.40 -13.76
C SER A 562 -8.49 30.75 -13.88
N ASP A 563 -7.84 31.80 -13.39
CA ASP A 563 -8.35 33.16 -13.47
C ASP A 563 -7.42 34.02 -14.33
N ALA A 564 -7.91 34.39 -15.51
CA ALA A 564 -7.15 35.21 -16.46
C ALA A 564 -6.87 36.63 -15.96
N SER A 565 -7.65 37.13 -14.98
CA SER A 565 -7.50 38.49 -14.43
C SER A 565 -6.35 38.58 -13.42
N THR A 566 -6.16 37.54 -12.62
CA THR A 566 -5.06 37.43 -11.65
C THR A 566 -3.84 36.68 -12.20
N GLY A 567 -4.02 35.94 -13.31
CA GLY A 567 -3.01 35.04 -13.86
C GLY A 567 -2.81 33.76 -13.04
N TYR A 568 -3.70 33.50 -12.07
CA TYR A 568 -3.66 32.32 -11.23
C TYR A 568 -4.08 31.07 -12.01
N THR A 569 -3.32 30.00 -11.85
CA THR A 569 -3.67 28.66 -12.35
C THR A 569 -3.21 27.62 -11.31
N PRO A 570 -4.07 26.66 -10.93
CA PRO A 570 -3.69 25.64 -9.94
C PRO A 570 -2.55 24.73 -10.44
N ASP A 571 -2.54 24.44 -11.75
CA ASP A 571 -1.52 23.61 -12.42
C ASP A 571 -1.40 22.21 -11.79
N TYR A 572 -2.55 21.57 -11.50
CA TYR A 572 -2.62 20.21 -10.99
C TYR A 572 -2.11 19.20 -11.99
N ILE A 573 -2.19 19.47 -13.30
CA ILE A 573 -1.57 18.62 -14.32
C ILE A 573 -0.08 18.38 -14.06
N ALA A 574 0.62 19.33 -13.42
CA ALA A 574 2.02 19.18 -13.08
C ALA A 574 2.28 18.06 -12.04
N ILE A 575 1.26 17.51 -11.38
CA ILE A 575 1.41 16.31 -10.55
C ILE A 575 1.92 15.10 -11.35
N GLN A 576 1.73 15.08 -12.68
CA GLN A 576 2.20 14.01 -13.56
C GLN A 576 3.70 14.10 -13.90
N THR A 577 4.42 15.17 -13.51
CA THR A 577 5.85 15.35 -13.86
C THR A 577 6.73 14.33 -13.15
N TYR A 578 7.77 13.83 -13.83
CA TYR A 578 8.68 12.84 -13.27
C TYR A 578 10.09 13.41 -13.07
N HIS A 579 10.64 13.26 -11.86
CA HIS A 579 11.99 13.70 -11.50
C HIS A 579 12.84 12.50 -11.07
N GLY A 580 13.69 12.02 -11.98
CA GLY A 580 14.71 10.99 -11.74
C GLY A 580 16.07 11.36 -12.34
N TYR A 581 17.11 10.56 -12.11
CA TYR A 581 18.48 10.84 -12.61
C TYR A 581 18.56 11.05 -14.14
N PHE A 582 17.63 10.44 -14.90
CA PHE A 582 17.52 10.59 -16.35
C PHE A 582 16.38 11.51 -16.82
N SER A 583 15.68 12.20 -15.90
CA SER A 583 14.52 13.05 -16.23
C SER A 583 14.80 14.10 -17.29
N PHE A 584 16.02 14.67 -17.31
CA PHE A 584 16.40 15.65 -18.34
C PHE A 584 16.32 15.09 -19.78
N ILE A 585 16.46 13.77 -19.95
CA ILE A 585 16.29 13.06 -21.23
C ILE A 585 14.90 12.44 -21.31
N SER A 586 14.46 11.75 -20.27
CA SER A 586 13.24 10.93 -20.31
C SER A 586 11.97 11.78 -20.30
N GLU A 587 11.94 12.93 -19.63
CA GLU A 587 10.75 13.79 -19.56
C GLU A 587 10.34 14.38 -20.92
N PRO A 588 11.20 15.10 -21.67
CA PRO A 588 10.81 15.62 -22.98
C PRO A 588 10.46 14.48 -23.95
N PHE A 589 11.13 13.35 -23.80
CA PHE A 589 10.93 12.19 -24.63
C PHE A 589 9.57 11.50 -24.34
N ALA A 590 9.22 11.29 -23.07
CA ALA A 590 7.93 10.75 -22.64
C ALA A 590 6.77 11.65 -23.09
N LYS A 591 6.93 12.98 -23.02
CA LYS A 591 5.94 13.94 -23.56
C LYS A 591 5.71 13.74 -25.06
N ILE A 592 6.78 13.59 -25.84
CA ILE A 592 6.68 13.32 -27.30
C ILE A 592 5.97 11.99 -27.56
N LEU A 593 6.36 10.93 -26.83
CA LEU A 593 5.72 9.62 -26.95
C LEU A 593 4.24 9.69 -26.59
N PHE A 594 3.87 10.39 -25.51
CA PHE A 594 2.49 10.55 -25.10
C PHE A 594 1.65 11.28 -26.15
N VAL A 595 2.18 12.36 -26.76
CA VAL A 595 1.50 13.09 -27.84
C VAL A 595 1.27 12.18 -29.05
N LEU A 596 2.29 11.43 -29.48
CA LEU A 596 2.17 10.49 -30.59
C LEU A 596 1.20 9.34 -30.26
N MET A 597 1.26 8.81 -29.05
CA MET A 597 0.38 7.74 -28.58
C MET A 597 -1.08 8.20 -28.52
N SER A 598 -1.32 9.41 -28.02
CA SER A 598 -2.66 10.04 -27.98
C SER A 598 -3.20 10.28 -29.39
N PHE A 599 -2.34 10.72 -30.32
CA PHE A 599 -2.69 10.83 -31.74
C PHE A 599 -3.09 9.48 -32.34
N PHE A 600 -2.30 8.42 -32.15
CA PHE A 600 -2.67 7.09 -32.63
C PHE A 600 -3.91 6.53 -31.94
N HIS A 601 -4.14 6.87 -30.68
CA HIS A 601 -5.34 6.49 -29.95
C HIS A 601 -6.58 7.17 -30.52
N SER A 602 -6.49 8.44 -30.92
CA SER A 602 -7.60 9.14 -31.57
C SER A 602 -8.04 8.48 -32.89
N ILE A 603 -7.14 7.75 -33.56
CA ILE A 603 -7.42 7.05 -34.82
C ILE A 603 -7.94 5.62 -34.56
N THR A 604 -7.31 4.90 -33.62
CA THR A 604 -7.56 3.46 -33.40
C THR A 604 -8.62 3.16 -32.33
N GLY A 605 -8.83 4.07 -31.38
CA GLY A 605 -9.63 3.84 -30.18
C GLY A 605 -9.07 2.79 -29.22
N SER A 606 -7.84 2.28 -29.44
CA SER A 606 -7.23 1.23 -28.62
C SER A 606 -5.81 1.60 -28.23
N TRP A 607 -5.56 1.73 -26.93
CA TRP A 607 -4.24 2.08 -26.40
C TRP A 607 -3.14 1.07 -26.79
N ALA A 608 -3.47 -0.21 -26.86
CA ALA A 608 -2.52 -1.24 -27.27
C ALA A 608 -2.13 -1.12 -28.75
N LEU A 609 -3.10 -0.87 -29.64
CA LEU A 609 -2.81 -0.62 -31.05
C LEU A 609 -2.01 0.68 -31.23
N SER A 610 -2.27 1.69 -30.41
CA SER A 610 -1.45 2.91 -30.37
C SER A 610 0.00 2.63 -30.02
N ILE A 611 0.28 1.72 -29.07
CA ILE A 611 1.64 1.29 -28.74
C ILE A 611 2.30 0.61 -29.96
N VAL A 612 1.57 -0.25 -30.68
CA VAL A 612 2.08 -0.90 -31.90
C VAL A 612 2.40 0.13 -32.98
N LEU A 613 1.49 1.07 -33.26
CA LEU A 613 1.68 2.12 -34.26
C LEU A 613 2.81 3.09 -33.89
N LEU A 614 2.93 3.44 -32.61
CA LEU A 614 4.05 4.20 -32.07
C LEU A 614 5.36 3.45 -32.34
N THR A 615 5.39 2.14 -32.11
CA THR A 615 6.56 1.31 -32.40
C THR A 615 6.91 1.31 -33.89
N VAL A 616 5.92 1.24 -34.78
CA VAL A 616 6.10 1.35 -36.23
C VAL A 616 6.70 2.71 -36.60
N ALA A 617 6.15 3.81 -36.08
CA ALA A 617 6.63 5.16 -36.33
C ALA A 617 8.10 5.34 -35.88
N LEU A 618 8.42 4.87 -34.68
CA LEU A 618 9.79 4.88 -34.15
C LEU A 618 10.75 4.05 -35.04
N ARG A 619 10.31 2.87 -35.48
CA ARG A 619 11.11 2.02 -36.37
C ARG A 619 11.36 2.66 -37.73
N ILE A 620 10.38 3.37 -38.30
CA ILE A 620 10.53 4.13 -39.54
C ILE A 620 11.53 5.27 -39.34
N MET A 621 11.40 6.04 -38.26
CA MET A 621 12.32 7.12 -37.92
C MET A 621 13.77 6.61 -37.76
N MET A 622 13.93 5.45 -37.12
CA MET A 622 15.24 4.81 -36.90
C MET A 622 15.71 3.94 -38.07
N TYR A 623 14.93 3.82 -39.14
CA TYR A 623 15.27 2.98 -40.30
C TYR A 623 16.68 3.24 -40.87
N PRO A 624 17.13 4.49 -41.14
CA PRO A 624 18.46 4.70 -41.73
C PRO A 624 19.59 4.20 -40.83
N LEU A 625 19.45 4.42 -39.51
CA LEU A 625 20.40 3.95 -38.52
C LEU A 625 20.41 2.41 -38.43
N ASN A 626 19.22 1.81 -38.33
CA ASN A 626 19.06 0.35 -38.26
C ASN A 626 19.60 -0.31 -39.54
N ALA A 627 19.38 0.31 -40.71
CA ALA A 627 19.90 -0.18 -41.99
C ALA A 627 21.43 -0.09 -42.05
N TRP A 628 22.01 0.99 -41.56
CA TRP A 628 23.47 1.12 -41.46
C TRP A 628 24.09 0.06 -40.54
N SER A 629 23.52 -0.14 -39.35
CA SER A 629 23.94 -1.19 -38.42
C SER A 629 23.81 -2.60 -39.02
N THR A 630 22.67 -2.89 -39.65
CA THR A 630 22.42 -4.19 -40.31
C THR A 630 23.43 -4.44 -41.44
N LYS A 631 23.72 -3.43 -42.27
CA LYS A 631 24.73 -3.54 -43.34
C LYS A 631 26.11 -3.86 -42.79
N SER A 632 26.50 -3.23 -41.67
CA SER A 632 27.78 -3.51 -41.03
C SER A 632 27.83 -4.92 -40.44
N MET A 633 26.75 -5.37 -39.79
CA MET A 633 26.63 -6.74 -39.27
C MET A 633 26.77 -7.79 -40.39
N LEU A 634 26.15 -7.56 -41.56
CA LEU A 634 26.29 -8.44 -42.73
C LEU A 634 27.73 -8.42 -43.27
N GLY A 635 28.40 -7.27 -43.27
CA GLY A 635 29.84 -7.16 -43.56
C GLY A 635 30.70 -7.96 -42.58
N MET A 636 30.40 -7.92 -41.27
CA MET A 636 31.09 -8.74 -40.27
C MET A 636 30.91 -10.24 -40.52
N GLN A 637 29.71 -10.68 -40.92
CA GLN A 637 29.46 -12.08 -41.26
C GLN A 637 30.30 -12.55 -42.45
N GLN A 638 30.49 -11.68 -43.46
CA GLN A 638 31.33 -11.98 -44.63
C GLN A 638 32.82 -12.13 -44.27
N VAL A 639 33.31 -11.35 -43.30
CA VAL A 639 34.70 -11.39 -42.82
C VAL A 639 34.92 -12.53 -41.80
N GLY A 640 33.85 -13.15 -41.31
CA GLY A 640 33.88 -14.24 -40.32
C GLY A 640 34.85 -15.41 -40.61
N PRO A 641 34.92 -15.95 -41.84
CA PRO A 641 35.87 -17.01 -42.19
C PRO A 641 37.33 -16.57 -42.09
N GLU A 642 37.64 -15.33 -42.49
CA GLU A 642 38.99 -14.76 -42.40
C GLU A 642 39.40 -14.55 -40.92
N ILE A 643 38.45 -14.17 -40.06
CA ILE A 643 38.66 -14.07 -38.60
C ILE A 643 38.94 -15.45 -38.00
N ALA A 644 38.21 -16.49 -38.40
CA ALA A 644 38.44 -17.85 -37.92
C ALA A 644 39.86 -18.35 -38.29
N ALA A 645 40.33 -18.06 -39.50
CA ALA A 645 41.69 -18.38 -39.93
C ALA A 645 42.76 -17.64 -39.12
N ILE A 646 42.54 -16.36 -38.77
CA ILE A 646 43.45 -15.59 -37.88
C ILE A 646 43.46 -16.17 -36.46
N GLN A 647 42.32 -16.63 -35.95
CA GLN A 647 42.24 -17.25 -34.64
C GLN A 647 42.91 -18.63 -34.61
N GLU A 648 42.79 -19.41 -35.69
CA GLU A 648 43.46 -20.71 -35.81
C GLU A 648 44.98 -20.58 -35.91
N ARG A 649 45.49 -19.58 -36.66
CA ARG A 649 46.95 -19.36 -36.80
C ARG A 649 47.61 -18.85 -35.52
N ASN A 650 46.88 -18.08 -34.69
CA ASN A 650 47.41 -17.41 -33.51
C ASN A 650 46.88 -17.98 -32.18
N LYS A 651 46.55 -19.28 -32.10
CA LYS A 651 46.02 -19.91 -30.87
C LYS A 651 46.88 -19.69 -29.61
N LYS A 652 48.19 -19.49 -29.78
CA LYS A 652 49.16 -19.30 -28.67
C LYS A 652 49.41 -17.82 -28.31
N ASP A 653 48.91 -16.87 -29.09
CA ASP A 653 49.09 -15.43 -28.84
C ASP A 653 47.80 -14.64 -29.10
N PRO A 654 46.89 -14.55 -28.11
CA PRO A 654 45.61 -13.87 -28.26
C PRO A 654 45.74 -12.36 -28.50
N LYS A 655 46.85 -11.73 -28.05
CA LYS A 655 47.06 -10.29 -28.28
C LYS A 655 47.37 -10.01 -29.75
N LYS A 656 48.22 -10.84 -30.36
CA LYS A 656 48.53 -10.73 -31.79
C LYS A 656 47.30 -11.04 -32.65
N ALA A 657 46.51 -12.04 -32.27
CA ALA A 657 45.23 -12.35 -32.93
C ALA A 657 44.29 -11.14 -32.93
N GLN A 658 44.13 -10.45 -31.78
CA GLN A 658 43.25 -9.29 -31.67
C GLN A 658 43.71 -8.11 -32.54
N LEU A 659 45.02 -7.84 -32.62
CA LEU A 659 45.58 -6.78 -33.46
C LEU A 659 45.35 -7.05 -34.96
N GLU A 660 45.58 -8.28 -35.40
CA GLU A 660 45.38 -8.69 -36.79
C GLU A 660 43.89 -8.68 -37.17
N ILE A 661 43.00 -9.08 -36.25
CA ILE A 661 41.54 -8.95 -36.44
C ILE A 661 41.14 -7.46 -36.56
N MET A 662 41.70 -6.57 -35.74
CA MET A 662 41.43 -5.14 -35.84
C MET A 662 41.95 -4.53 -37.14
N GLN A 663 43.12 -4.97 -37.62
CA GLN A 663 43.65 -4.54 -38.90
C GLN A 663 42.78 -5.02 -40.06
N LEU A 664 42.34 -6.28 -40.02
CA LEU A 664 41.40 -6.83 -40.99
C LEU A 664 40.08 -6.05 -41.04
N TYR A 665 39.52 -5.68 -39.88
CA TYR A 665 38.33 -4.83 -39.82
C TYR A 665 38.55 -3.46 -40.50
N LYS A 666 39.72 -2.84 -40.30
CA LYS A 666 40.08 -1.58 -40.98
C LYS A 666 40.24 -1.76 -42.49
N GLU A 667 40.91 -2.84 -42.93
CA GLU A 667 41.13 -3.15 -44.35
C GLU A 667 39.82 -3.42 -45.09
N LYS A 668 38.87 -4.11 -44.45
CA LYS A 668 37.55 -4.43 -45.03
C LYS A 668 36.50 -3.33 -44.79
N GLY A 669 36.85 -2.24 -44.09
CA GLY A 669 35.95 -1.13 -43.81
C GLY A 669 34.76 -1.49 -42.90
N VAL A 670 34.92 -2.51 -42.04
CA VAL A 670 33.87 -3.01 -41.14
C VAL A 670 34.12 -2.49 -39.72
N ASN A 671 33.09 -1.96 -39.05
CA ASN A 671 33.24 -1.41 -37.69
C ASN A 671 32.48 -2.28 -36.67
N PRO A 672 33.16 -2.96 -35.73
CA PRO A 672 32.53 -3.87 -34.77
C PRO A 672 31.56 -3.19 -33.79
N LEU A 673 31.71 -1.87 -33.54
CA LEU A 673 30.82 -1.13 -32.62
C LEU A 673 29.46 -0.80 -33.26
N THR A 674 29.38 -0.78 -34.58
CA THR A 674 28.15 -0.37 -35.27
C THR A 674 27.01 -1.37 -35.14
N GLY A 675 27.31 -2.62 -34.77
CA GLY A 675 26.31 -3.66 -34.48
C GLY A 675 25.55 -3.43 -33.18
N CYS A 676 26.13 -2.75 -32.19
CA CYS A 676 25.47 -2.50 -30.89
C CYS A 676 24.85 -1.10 -30.76
N ILE A 677 25.13 -0.19 -31.70
CA ILE A 677 24.57 1.18 -31.71
C ILE A 677 23.02 1.20 -31.66
N PRO A 678 22.29 0.36 -32.42
CA PRO A 678 20.83 0.33 -32.32
C PRO A 678 20.34 -0.03 -30.92
N MET A 679 21.02 -0.95 -30.24
CA MET A 679 20.67 -1.37 -28.88
C MET A 679 20.89 -0.24 -27.88
N LEU A 680 22.01 0.49 -27.98
CA LEU A 680 22.30 1.62 -27.11
C LEU A 680 21.27 2.75 -27.24
N ILE A 681 20.87 3.04 -28.48
CA ILE A 681 19.86 4.07 -28.73
C ILE A 681 18.48 3.58 -28.25
N GLN A 682 18.17 2.29 -28.35
CA GLN A 682 16.90 1.70 -27.90
C GLN A 682 16.69 1.80 -26.37
N ILE A 683 17.76 1.81 -25.56
CA ILE A 683 17.66 1.85 -24.09
C ILE A 683 16.90 3.11 -23.59
N PRO A 684 17.25 4.35 -24.00
CA PRO A 684 16.45 5.53 -23.70
C PRO A 684 14.97 5.41 -24.11
N PHE A 685 14.67 4.79 -25.26
CA PHE A 685 13.27 4.57 -25.68
C PHE A 685 12.55 3.61 -24.74
N LEU A 686 13.23 2.55 -24.29
CA LEU A 686 12.69 1.60 -23.33
C LEU A 686 12.36 2.28 -22.00
N VAL A 687 13.29 3.08 -21.46
CA VAL A 687 13.08 3.84 -20.23
C VAL A 687 11.92 4.82 -20.40
N GLY A 688 11.87 5.55 -21.51
CA GLY A 688 10.76 6.47 -21.81
C GLY A 688 9.40 5.79 -21.92
N MET A 689 9.32 4.60 -22.52
CA MET A 689 8.07 3.81 -22.57
C MET A 689 7.66 3.27 -21.21
N PHE A 690 8.62 2.84 -20.38
CA PHE A 690 8.35 2.41 -19.01
C PHE A 690 7.79 3.57 -18.17
N ASP A 691 8.44 4.73 -18.22
CA ASP A 691 7.98 5.95 -17.53
C ASP A 691 6.60 6.39 -18.03
N LEU A 692 6.35 6.32 -19.35
CA LEU A 692 5.05 6.62 -19.94
C LEU A 692 3.94 5.70 -19.38
N LEU A 693 4.18 4.39 -19.34
CA LEU A 693 3.22 3.41 -18.79
C LEU A 693 2.94 3.64 -17.31
N LYS A 694 3.96 4.04 -16.55
CA LYS A 694 3.86 4.30 -15.11
C LYS A 694 3.08 5.58 -14.78
N THR A 695 3.15 6.59 -15.65
CA THR A 695 2.60 7.94 -15.39
C THR A 695 1.28 8.23 -16.09
N THR A 696 0.91 7.43 -17.09
CA THR A 696 -0.29 7.65 -17.90
C THR A 696 -1.46 6.86 -17.32
N PHE A 697 -2.35 7.54 -16.59
CA PHE A 697 -3.56 6.95 -16.03
C PHE A 697 -4.42 6.22 -17.09
N GLU A 698 -4.50 6.75 -18.30
CA GLU A 698 -5.35 6.21 -19.37
C GLU A 698 -4.98 4.79 -19.79
N LEU A 699 -3.74 4.36 -19.50
CA LEU A 699 -3.24 3.00 -19.74
C LEU A 699 -3.61 2.03 -18.61
N ARG A 700 -3.90 2.53 -17.40
CA ARG A 700 -4.37 1.72 -16.27
C ARG A 700 -5.73 1.11 -16.61
N GLY A 701 -5.81 -0.21 -16.49
CA GLY A 701 -7.03 -0.98 -16.81
C GLY A 701 -7.44 -0.90 -18.28
N ALA A 702 -6.56 -0.45 -19.18
CA ALA A 702 -6.83 -0.49 -20.61
C ALA A 702 -6.71 -1.94 -21.10
N SER A 703 -7.80 -2.50 -21.63
CA SER A 703 -7.82 -3.86 -22.19
C SER A 703 -7.40 -3.86 -23.67
N PHE A 704 -6.72 -4.93 -24.10
CA PHE A 704 -6.40 -5.21 -25.50
C PHE A 704 -7.14 -6.45 -26.01
N ILE A 705 -6.95 -7.58 -25.32
CA ILE A 705 -7.61 -8.85 -25.62
C ILE A 705 -8.39 -9.22 -24.36
N PRO A 706 -9.73 -9.06 -24.35
CA PRO A 706 -10.54 -9.33 -23.18
C PRO A 706 -10.30 -10.75 -22.65
N GLY A 707 -10.00 -10.87 -21.36
CA GLY A 707 -9.73 -12.16 -20.70
C GLY A 707 -8.29 -12.67 -20.83
N TRP A 708 -7.39 -11.91 -21.45
CA TRP A 708 -5.94 -12.17 -21.41
C TRP A 708 -5.14 -10.91 -21.07
N ILE A 709 -5.43 -9.79 -21.75
CA ILE A 709 -4.73 -8.52 -21.54
C ILE A 709 -5.80 -7.49 -21.16
N ASP A 710 -6.13 -7.45 -19.88
CA ASP A 710 -7.15 -6.55 -19.32
C ASP A 710 -6.55 -5.24 -18.76
N ASN A 711 -5.23 -5.20 -18.54
CA ASN A 711 -4.54 -4.02 -18.04
C ASN A 711 -3.14 -3.87 -18.68
N LEU A 712 -2.92 -2.78 -19.42
CA LEU A 712 -1.61 -2.50 -20.04
C LEU A 712 -0.50 -2.13 -19.05
N THR A 713 -0.84 -1.71 -17.83
CA THR A 713 0.14 -1.34 -16.80
C THR A 713 0.51 -2.49 -15.85
N ALA A 714 -0.19 -3.63 -15.94
CA ALA A 714 0.11 -4.85 -15.21
C ALA A 714 0.64 -5.94 -16.16
N PRO A 715 1.31 -7.00 -15.64
CA PRO A 715 1.66 -8.19 -16.42
C PRO A 715 0.44 -8.80 -17.15
N ASP A 716 0.66 -9.52 -18.25
CA ASP A 716 -0.43 -10.20 -18.96
C ASP A 716 -0.83 -11.49 -18.25
N VAL A 717 -2.12 -11.72 -18.03
CA VAL A 717 -2.59 -12.92 -17.30
C VAL A 717 -3.47 -13.74 -18.22
N LEU A 718 -2.96 -14.86 -18.72
CA LEU A 718 -3.74 -15.76 -19.59
C LEU A 718 -4.68 -16.67 -18.80
N PHE A 719 -4.21 -17.16 -17.65
CA PHE A 719 -5.00 -17.90 -16.67
C PHE A 719 -4.29 -17.87 -15.32
N SER A 720 -5.05 -18.02 -14.24
CA SER A 720 -4.57 -18.06 -12.86
C SER A 720 -4.96 -19.37 -12.15
N TRP A 721 -4.30 -19.66 -11.04
CA TRP A 721 -4.57 -20.82 -10.18
C TRP A 721 -4.31 -20.47 -8.71
N LYS A 722 -4.86 -21.27 -7.79
CA LYS A 722 -4.84 -20.94 -6.35
C LYS A 722 -3.48 -21.16 -5.69
N THR A 723 -2.75 -22.22 -6.05
CA THR A 723 -1.51 -22.62 -5.35
C THR A 723 -0.24 -22.04 -5.99
N PRO A 724 0.56 -21.19 -5.31
CA PRO A 724 1.76 -20.61 -5.90
C PRO A 724 2.78 -21.66 -6.35
N ILE A 725 3.25 -21.51 -7.59
CA ILE A 725 4.36 -22.30 -8.12
C ILE A 725 5.64 -21.51 -7.93
N PHE A 726 6.69 -22.18 -7.44
CA PHE A 726 8.02 -21.57 -7.27
C PHE A 726 8.45 -20.81 -8.54
N PHE A 727 8.84 -19.55 -8.37
CA PHE A 727 9.25 -18.61 -9.42
C PHE A 727 8.16 -18.08 -10.37
N ILE A 728 7.09 -18.85 -10.64
CA ILE A 728 6.03 -18.48 -11.59
C ILE A 728 4.89 -17.70 -10.91
N GLY A 729 4.61 -17.98 -9.63
CA GLY A 729 3.50 -17.35 -8.90
C GLY A 729 2.17 -18.08 -9.10
N ASN A 730 1.07 -17.31 -9.16
CA ASN A 730 -0.32 -17.79 -9.30
C ASN A 730 -0.89 -17.53 -10.70
N GLU A 731 -0.14 -16.86 -11.57
CA GLU A 731 -0.61 -16.35 -12.85
C GLU A 731 0.36 -16.77 -13.96
N PHE A 732 -0.17 -17.13 -15.12
CA PHE A 732 0.64 -17.48 -16.30
C PHE A 732 0.67 -16.33 -17.31
N HIS A 733 1.87 -15.80 -17.54
CA HIS A 733 2.10 -14.69 -18.48
C HIS A 733 2.68 -15.20 -19.80
N LEU A 734 1.95 -15.02 -20.91
CA LEU A 734 2.28 -15.57 -22.23
C LEU A 734 3.20 -14.65 -23.05
N LEU A 735 3.02 -13.33 -22.99
CA LEU A 735 3.84 -12.39 -23.78
C LEU A 735 5.36 -12.56 -23.59
N PRO A 736 5.90 -12.79 -22.38
CA PRO A 736 7.33 -13.04 -22.15
C PRO A 736 7.87 -14.27 -22.90
N PHE A 737 7.06 -15.33 -23.06
CA PHE A 737 7.43 -16.52 -23.83
C PHE A 737 7.39 -16.26 -25.33
N LEU A 738 6.41 -15.50 -25.81
CA LEU A 738 6.36 -15.06 -27.21
C LEU A 738 7.57 -14.18 -27.54
N LEU A 739 7.93 -13.26 -26.64
CA LEU A 739 9.14 -12.45 -26.70
C LEU A 739 10.40 -13.32 -26.81
N GLY A 740 10.56 -14.30 -25.93
CA GLY A 740 11.68 -15.24 -25.96
C GLY A 740 11.72 -16.05 -27.25
N GLY A 741 10.57 -16.52 -27.73
CA GLY A 741 10.44 -17.27 -28.98
C GLY A 741 10.84 -16.44 -30.20
N VAL A 742 10.36 -15.20 -30.31
CA VAL A 742 10.75 -14.27 -31.38
C VAL A 742 12.24 -13.94 -31.30
N MET A 743 12.76 -13.69 -30.10
CA MET A 743 14.19 -13.41 -29.95
C MET A 743 15.06 -14.62 -30.35
N PHE A 744 14.65 -15.84 -29.97
CA PHE A 744 15.32 -17.06 -30.41
C PHE A 744 15.29 -17.20 -31.94
N LEU A 745 14.15 -16.93 -32.58
CA LEU A 745 14.02 -16.98 -34.03
C LEU A 745 14.91 -15.94 -34.72
N GLN A 746 14.92 -14.71 -34.21
CA GLN A 746 15.76 -13.61 -34.69
C GLN A 746 17.26 -13.95 -34.57
N GLN A 747 17.68 -14.56 -33.47
CA GLN A 747 19.05 -15.03 -33.28
C GLN A 747 19.41 -16.13 -34.30
N ARG A 748 18.49 -17.07 -34.57
CA ARG A 748 18.70 -18.12 -35.59
C ARG A 748 18.86 -17.55 -36.99
N MET A 749 18.11 -16.50 -37.33
CA MET A 749 18.25 -15.79 -38.61
C MET A 749 19.58 -15.01 -38.73
N SER A 750 20.16 -14.62 -37.59
CA SER A 750 21.40 -13.83 -37.53
C SER A 750 22.65 -14.69 -37.29
N ALA A 751 22.49 -15.97 -36.98
CA ALA A 751 23.59 -16.84 -36.61
C ALA A 751 24.46 -17.23 -37.83
N PRO A 752 25.78 -17.04 -37.77
CA PRO A 752 26.67 -17.51 -38.82
C PRO A 752 26.69 -19.05 -38.87
N LYS A 753 26.69 -19.62 -40.09
CA LYS A 753 26.82 -21.07 -40.31
C LYS A 753 28.27 -21.50 -40.06
N ILE A 754 28.62 -21.72 -38.80
CA ILE A 754 29.95 -22.20 -38.38
C ILE A 754 29.91 -23.72 -38.16
N ASP A 755 30.89 -24.43 -38.72
CA ASP A 755 31.06 -25.87 -38.52
C ASP A 755 31.42 -26.18 -37.06
N VAL A 756 30.60 -26.98 -36.39
CA VAL A 756 30.63 -27.22 -34.93
C VAL A 756 31.96 -27.86 -34.50
N ASN A 757 32.61 -28.58 -35.41
CA ASN A 757 33.86 -29.30 -35.17
C ASN A 757 35.11 -28.40 -35.21
N LYS A 758 35.00 -27.15 -35.67
CA LYS A 758 36.12 -26.19 -35.78
C LYS A 758 35.98 -24.96 -34.86
N MET A 759 35.03 -25.01 -33.93
CA MET A 759 34.70 -23.88 -33.05
C MET A 759 35.74 -23.71 -31.93
N THR A 760 36.29 -22.51 -31.76
CA THR A 760 37.16 -22.18 -30.62
C THR A 760 36.35 -22.11 -29.31
N ASP A 761 37.00 -22.27 -28.15
CA ASP A 761 36.31 -22.23 -26.84
C ASP A 761 35.58 -20.90 -26.61
N GLN A 762 36.17 -19.80 -27.07
CA GLN A 762 35.55 -18.46 -27.02
C GLN A 762 34.28 -18.39 -27.89
N GLN A 763 34.29 -18.99 -29.09
CA GLN A 763 33.12 -19.05 -29.97
C GLN A 763 32.02 -19.97 -29.40
N ARG A 764 32.40 -21.06 -28.73
CA ARG A 764 31.46 -21.93 -28.01
C ARG A 764 30.79 -21.18 -26.86
N GLN A 765 31.54 -20.44 -26.06
CA GLN A 765 31.01 -19.61 -24.98
C GLN A 765 30.06 -18.53 -25.51
N GLN A 766 30.42 -17.83 -26.60
CA GLN A 766 29.57 -16.81 -27.21
C GLN A 766 28.26 -17.40 -27.77
N LYS A 767 28.33 -18.57 -28.42
CA LYS A 767 27.14 -19.29 -28.92
C LYS A 767 26.23 -19.73 -27.77
N ALA A 768 26.82 -20.27 -26.69
CA ALA A 768 26.08 -20.65 -25.50
C ALA A 768 25.40 -19.44 -24.85
N MET A 769 26.14 -18.35 -24.62
CA MET A 769 25.60 -17.11 -24.05
C MET A 769 24.46 -16.53 -24.90
N THR A 770 24.61 -16.55 -26.23
CA THR A 770 23.54 -16.11 -27.15
C THR A 770 22.30 -16.99 -27.02
N ALA A 771 22.48 -18.32 -26.94
CA ALA A 771 21.38 -19.28 -26.82
C ALA A 771 20.63 -19.20 -25.48
N PHE A 772 21.29 -18.79 -24.39
CA PHE A 772 20.65 -18.60 -23.08
C PHE A 772 19.95 -17.23 -22.94
N MET A 773 20.33 -16.23 -23.73
CA MET A 773 19.78 -14.88 -23.65
C MET A 773 18.24 -14.83 -23.79
N PRO A 774 17.58 -15.59 -24.69
CA PRO A 774 16.12 -15.71 -24.73
C PRO A 774 15.48 -16.09 -23.40
N VAL A 775 16.07 -17.06 -22.70
CA VAL A 775 15.54 -17.54 -21.41
C VAL A 775 15.66 -16.45 -20.35
N ILE A 776 16.81 -15.77 -20.28
CA ILE A 776 17.04 -14.67 -19.32
C ILE A 776 16.05 -13.53 -19.57
N PHE A 777 15.83 -13.14 -20.82
CA PHE A 777 14.90 -12.08 -21.16
C PHE A 777 13.44 -12.48 -20.90
N THR A 778 13.04 -13.72 -21.18
CA THR A 778 11.70 -14.22 -20.81
C THR A 778 11.48 -14.14 -19.30
N ILE A 779 12.46 -14.56 -18.50
CA ILE A 779 12.42 -14.45 -17.03
C ILE A 779 12.30 -12.98 -16.59
N MET A 780 13.13 -12.10 -17.15
CA MET A 780 13.16 -10.68 -16.78
C MET A 780 11.85 -9.96 -17.13
N PHE A 781 11.31 -10.17 -18.33
CA PHE A 781 10.07 -9.56 -18.80
C PHE A 781 8.82 -10.22 -18.21
N TYR A 782 8.96 -11.31 -17.45
CA TYR A 782 7.83 -12.02 -16.84
C TYR A 782 7.00 -11.12 -15.93
N HIS A 783 7.63 -10.24 -15.16
CA HIS A 783 6.94 -9.35 -14.21
C HIS A 783 6.71 -7.93 -14.76
N PHE A 784 6.99 -7.71 -16.05
CA PHE A 784 6.86 -6.40 -16.67
C PHE A 784 5.45 -6.15 -17.22
N PRO A 785 5.04 -4.87 -17.31
CA PRO A 785 3.72 -4.51 -17.83
C PRO A 785 3.51 -5.06 -19.25
N SER A 786 2.30 -5.56 -19.51
CA SER A 786 1.92 -6.12 -20.80
C SER A 786 2.07 -5.09 -21.94
N GLY A 787 1.82 -3.80 -21.69
CA GLY A 787 2.07 -2.72 -22.64
C GLY A 787 3.54 -2.60 -23.06
N LEU A 788 4.47 -2.82 -22.12
CA LEU A 788 5.91 -2.84 -22.40
C LEU A 788 6.31 -4.09 -23.20
N ASN A 789 5.72 -5.23 -22.85
CA ASN A 789 5.92 -6.49 -23.56
C ASN A 789 5.42 -6.39 -25.02
N ILE A 790 4.25 -5.78 -25.24
CA ILE A 790 3.68 -5.53 -26.58
C ILE A 790 4.60 -4.62 -27.40
N TYR A 791 5.09 -3.53 -26.81
CA TYR A 791 6.05 -2.63 -27.44
C TYR A 791 7.30 -3.40 -27.90
N TRP A 792 7.92 -4.17 -27.01
CA TRP A 792 9.14 -4.89 -27.31
C TRP A 792 8.93 -5.99 -28.36
N LEU A 793 7.82 -6.73 -28.25
CA LEU A 793 7.46 -7.79 -29.20
C LEU A 793 7.25 -7.22 -30.60
N SER A 794 6.48 -6.14 -30.70
CA SER A 794 6.24 -5.43 -31.96
C SER A 794 7.55 -4.92 -32.56
N SER A 795 8.41 -4.34 -31.71
CA SER A 795 9.71 -3.82 -32.12
C SER A 795 10.62 -4.93 -32.68
N MET A 796 10.68 -6.09 -32.03
CA MET A 796 11.47 -7.23 -32.52
C MET A 796 10.91 -7.82 -33.81
N LEU A 797 9.60 -7.97 -33.93
CA LEU A 797 8.96 -8.48 -35.17
C LEU A 797 9.25 -7.56 -36.36
N LEU A 798 9.11 -6.24 -36.19
CA LEU A 798 9.43 -5.25 -37.22
C LEU A 798 10.92 -5.25 -37.55
N GLY A 799 11.80 -5.35 -36.55
CA GLY A 799 13.24 -5.46 -36.76
C GLY A 799 13.63 -6.72 -37.54
N MET A 800 13.02 -7.85 -37.22
CA MET A 800 13.20 -9.12 -37.93
C MET A 800 12.72 -9.03 -39.38
N LEU A 801 11.57 -8.39 -39.62
CA LEU A 801 11.04 -8.13 -40.96
C LEU A 801 12.00 -7.24 -41.78
N GLN A 802 12.50 -6.16 -41.17
CA GLN A 802 13.50 -5.28 -41.79
C GLN A 802 14.77 -6.08 -42.15
N GLN A 803 15.30 -6.86 -41.21
CA GLN A 803 16.51 -7.66 -41.43
C GLN A 803 16.31 -8.68 -42.56
N TRP A 804 15.18 -9.39 -42.57
CA TRP A 804 14.83 -10.34 -43.62
C TRP A 804 14.78 -9.68 -45.00
N TRP A 805 14.11 -8.52 -45.10
CA TRP A 805 14.01 -7.76 -46.34
C TRP A 805 15.38 -7.29 -46.85
N MET A 806 16.23 -6.78 -45.94
CA MET A 806 17.58 -6.32 -46.29
C MET A 806 18.52 -7.45 -46.70
N GLN A 807 18.46 -8.61 -46.02
CA GLN A 807 19.25 -9.79 -46.38
C GLN A 807 18.89 -10.27 -47.80
N LYS A 808 17.59 -10.27 -48.15
CA LYS A 808 17.13 -10.62 -49.50
C LYS A 808 17.64 -9.65 -50.55
N GLN A 809 17.68 -8.35 -50.27
CA GLN A 809 18.24 -7.36 -51.20
C GLN A 809 19.74 -7.57 -51.43
N GLN A 810 20.51 -7.84 -50.39
CA GLN A 810 21.96 -8.06 -50.52
C GLN A 810 22.31 -9.38 -51.20
N ALA A 811 21.52 -10.44 -50.98
CA ALA A 811 21.66 -11.70 -51.71
C ALA A 811 21.47 -11.53 -53.23
N ASN A 812 20.69 -10.53 -53.66
CA ASN A 812 20.41 -10.23 -55.05
C ASN A 812 21.34 -9.13 -55.66
N ALA A 813 22.24 -8.55 -54.87
CA ALA A 813 23.16 -7.51 -55.35
C ALA A 813 24.52 -8.13 -55.78
N PRO A 814 25.04 -7.84 -56.99
CA PRO A 814 26.33 -8.36 -57.42
C PRO A 814 27.46 -7.83 -56.53
N VAL A 815 28.28 -8.75 -56.00
CA VAL A 815 29.45 -8.44 -55.17
C VAL A 815 30.45 -7.63 -55.99
N LYS A 816 30.46 -6.30 -55.82
CA LYS A 816 31.53 -5.46 -56.34
C LYS A 816 32.69 -5.50 -55.34
N PRO A 817 33.87 -6.04 -55.71
CA PRO A 817 35.04 -5.91 -54.87
C PRO A 817 35.38 -4.42 -54.75
N SER A 818 35.34 -3.89 -53.52
CA SER A 818 35.82 -2.55 -53.22
C SER A 818 37.34 -2.55 -53.31
N VAL A 819 37.88 -2.24 -54.49
CA VAL A 819 39.30 -1.95 -54.68
C VAL A 819 39.57 -0.58 -54.07
N ILE A 820 40.17 -0.56 -52.88
CA ILE A 820 40.76 0.67 -52.33
C ILE A 820 42.13 0.82 -52.98
N ILE A 821 42.27 1.80 -53.87
CA ILE A 821 43.56 2.21 -54.43
C ILE A 821 44.33 2.89 -53.29
N MET A 822 45.37 2.24 -52.76
CA MET A 822 46.30 2.91 -51.85
C MET A 822 47.06 4.01 -52.62
N PRO A 823 47.19 5.23 -52.08
CA PRO A 823 48.06 6.24 -52.68
C PRO A 823 49.50 5.72 -52.62
N LYS A 824 50.14 5.64 -53.80
CA LYS A 824 51.56 5.28 -53.95
C LYS A 824 52.40 6.13 -52.99
N GLY A 825 53.15 5.46 -52.12
CA GLY A 825 54.11 6.12 -51.23
C GLY A 825 55.07 7.01 -52.02
N LYS A 826 55.30 8.22 -51.52
CA LYS A 826 56.48 9.00 -51.88
C LYS A 826 57.64 8.48 -51.02
N LYS A 827 58.70 8.10 -51.72
CA LYS A 827 60.01 7.68 -51.19
C LYS A 827 60.64 8.73 -50.30
#